data_AF-A0A8S1D2E4-F1
#
_entry.id   AF-A0A8S1D2E4-F1
#
_cell.length_a   1.000
_cell.length_b   1.000
_cell.length_c   1.000
_cell.angle_alpha   90.00
_cell.angle_beta   90.00
_cell.angle_gamma   90.00
#
_symmetry.space_group_name_H-M   'P 1'
#
loop_
_entity.id
_entity.type
_entity.pdbx_description
1 polymer ?
#
loop_
_entity_poly.entity_id
_entity_poly.type
_entity_poly.pdbx_seq_one_letter_code
_entity_poly.pdbx_strand_id
1 'polypeptide(L)'
;MKGQHDYTRTEEKIVETQKNRRGYNFVAIFHLVLFHSLSIYFLLFKLTAPQWQTYLWNAFYFFFSGFGVSAGVHRLWAHKTYKAKTPLKILLAICFAASGQETIRYWVRDHRIHHKFSETEADPYDVRRGFFYAHFGWLATKKSPLILEKGRSIDISDLKNCPIVSFHDKHYQVLRLILCFALPTTVPVYFWGEDWWIAFLFNALRFVLVLNAVFSLNSFGHSMGSRPYDTNLKAVENYPVAIATFGEGYHNYHHAFPFDYRTSDMDYYFNPTMRVINMFAKIGLAYDLKVASPEMIKRRAQRSGDGTHRKISGILIQRPKQFSLDSHASLIDLFVCKNISCTRCSRRHLPSSSAGSCRVTIAAGESTATHKLIVHPHLRVGMPPNKEDIDLYDDRMESFVDDMPPKKISPLFSMDESEVDYNQPIKWFNVFALSSVHILSIGGFIIGITQVKLMTIFFFFVYGLICAFGVTSGVHRLWTHRSYSANVPLRVILMLCYACAGQNKIYTWVRDHRVHHKFSETPADPHNSKRGFFFSHIGWLMKKKHPLCIQQGRKIDLSDIKNDEIVQFFDDNFIMMKTMFCFVIPTYIARNYIGEPLWIAFLANLFRYMIVLNGTWAVNSFAHTFGHHSYDKNIAPTESNLACNLSFGEGWHNYHHTFPYDYRQSEFGIHKYNMPTMFIDFFAWLGWASNRKAVPVEVAQRQAKKRGDGTRFEQENKAGISN
;
A
#
# COMPACT_ATOMS: atom_id res chain seq x y z
N MET A 1 20.05 40.16 -23.99
CA MET A 1 19.03 39.20 -23.50
C MET A 1 19.20 37.80 -24.13
N LYS A 2 20.39 37.18 -24.06
CA LYS A 2 20.60 35.77 -24.45
C LYS A 2 21.30 34.92 -23.38
N GLY A 3 21.82 35.53 -22.31
CA GLY A 3 22.53 34.83 -21.23
C GLY A 3 21.70 34.43 -20.01
N GLN A 4 20.49 34.99 -19.83
CA GLN A 4 19.61 34.65 -18.68
C GLN A 4 18.71 33.44 -18.95
N HIS A 5 18.40 33.14 -20.21
CA HIS A 5 17.57 31.97 -20.56
C HIS A 5 18.34 30.64 -20.56
N ASP A 6 19.67 30.68 -20.72
CA ASP A 6 20.50 29.46 -20.77
C ASP A 6 20.86 28.97 -19.36
N TYR A 7 20.97 29.89 -18.39
CA TYR A 7 21.24 29.54 -16.98
C TYR A 7 20.04 28.83 -16.33
N THR A 8 18.81 29.32 -16.57
CA THR A 8 17.57 28.69 -16.06
C THR A 8 17.34 27.30 -16.63
N ARG A 9 17.66 27.07 -17.91
CA ARG A 9 17.46 25.77 -18.57
C ARG A 9 18.51 24.73 -18.17
N THR A 10 19.71 25.19 -17.79
CA THR A 10 20.79 24.34 -17.31
C THR A 10 20.60 24.01 -15.82
N GLU A 11 20.09 24.94 -15.01
CA GLU A 11 19.65 24.66 -13.63
C GLU A 11 18.43 23.75 -13.58
N GLU A 12 17.42 23.93 -14.44
CA GLU A 12 16.29 22.99 -14.57
C GLU A 12 16.76 21.59 -14.95
N LYS A 13 17.69 21.47 -15.91
CA LYS A 13 18.28 20.17 -16.26
C LYS A 13 19.14 19.59 -15.14
N ILE A 14 19.93 20.38 -14.41
CA ILE A 14 20.74 19.87 -13.28
C ILE A 14 19.84 19.44 -12.11
N VAL A 15 18.75 20.17 -11.83
CA VAL A 15 17.71 19.79 -10.86
C VAL A 15 16.95 18.55 -11.32
N GLU A 16 16.67 18.40 -12.62
CA GLU A 16 16.00 17.24 -13.20
C GLU A 16 16.91 15.99 -13.26
N THR A 17 18.21 16.19 -13.47
CA THR A 17 19.21 15.11 -13.46
C THR A 17 19.58 14.69 -12.04
N GLN A 18 19.50 15.60 -11.05
CA GLN A 18 19.64 15.27 -9.62
C GLN A 18 18.33 14.78 -8.97
N LYS A 19 17.16 15.03 -9.57
CA LYS A 19 15.84 14.56 -9.10
C LYS A 19 15.72 13.03 -9.00
N ASN A 20 16.52 12.28 -9.78
CA ASN A 20 16.30 10.86 -10.05
C ASN A 20 17.33 9.88 -9.46
N ARG A 21 18.22 10.29 -8.55
CA ARG A 21 19.03 9.33 -7.76
C ARG A 21 18.82 9.52 -6.27
N ARG A 22 17.62 9.17 -5.80
CA ARG A 22 17.38 9.01 -4.35
C ARG A 22 18.14 7.76 -3.89
N GLY A 23 19.28 7.98 -3.26
CA GLY A 23 20.03 6.89 -2.62
C GLY A 23 19.18 6.24 -1.52
N TYR A 24 19.25 4.93 -1.42
CA TYR A 24 18.64 4.18 -0.32
C TYR A 24 19.45 4.37 0.97
N ASN A 25 18.75 4.36 2.11
CA ASN A 25 19.35 4.30 3.43
C ASN A 25 19.42 2.85 3.88
N PHE A 26 20.44 2.12 3.42
CA PHE A 26 20.60 0.69 3.72
C PHE A 26 20.69 0.38 5.22
N VAL A 27 21.20 1.32 6.03
CA VAL A 27 21.22 1.16 7.49
C VAL A 27 19.80 1.18 8.05
N ALA A 28 18.95 2.13 7.65
CA ALA A 28 17.56 2.16 8.09
C ALA A 28 16.79 0.92 7.59
N ILE A 29 17.01 0.51 6.34
CA ILE A 29 16.40 -0.70 5.76
C ILE A 29 16.79 -1.92 6.57
N PHE A 30 18.07 -2.09 6.88
CA PHE A 30 18.56 -3.22 7.68
C PHE A 30 17.88 -3.29 9.05
N HIS A 31 17.82 -2.16 9.78
CA HIS A 31 17.17 -2.14 11.10
C HIS A 31 15.66 -2.41 11.01
N LEU A 32 14.97 -1.84 10.01
CA LEU A 32 13.56 -2.11 9.78
C LEU A 32 13.33 -3.61 9.53
N VAL A 33 14.08 -4.21 8.60
CA VAL A 33 13.97 -5.63 8.28
C VAL A 33 14.28 -6.50 9.50
N LEU A 34 15.36 -6.21 10.22
CA LEU A 34 15.79 -6.98 11.40
C LEU A 34 14.71 -6.99 12.49
N PHE A 35 14.27 -5.82 12.97
CA PHE A 35 13.31 -5.76 14.08
C PHE A 35 11.93 -6.28 13.70
N HIS A 36 11.46 -6.05 12.47
CA HIS A 36 10.21 -6.64 11.99
C HIS A 36 10.31 -8.17 11.90
N SER A 37 11.44 -8.70 11.43
CA SER A 37 11.66 -10.15 11.35
C SER A 37 11.70 -10.79 12.75
N LEU A 38 12.39 -10.18 13.71
CA LEU A 38 12.39 -10.63 15.11
C LEU A 38 10.99 -10.59 15.73
N SER A 39 10.22 -9.55 15.43
CA SER A 39 8.84 -9.41 15.94
C SER A 39 7.91 -10.48 15.35
N ILE A 40 8.04 -10.77 14.05
CA ILE A 40 7.30 -11.86 13.39
C ILE A 40 7.69 -13.21 13.98
N TYR A 41 9.00 -13.45 14.18
CA TYR A 41 9.47 -14.67 14.85
C TYR A 41 8.86 -14.81 16.25
N PHE A 42 8.85 -13.74 17.04
CA PHE A 42 8.24 -13.75 18.37
C PHE A 42 6.74 -14.10 18.30
N LEU A 43 5.98 -13.41 17.44
CA LEU A 43 4.54 -13.65 17.27
C LEU A 43 4.22 -15.09 16.86
N LEU A 44 5.04 -15.69 15.99
CA LEU A 44 4.79 -17.03 15.47
C LEU A 44 5.22 -18.16 16.42
N PHE A 45 6.32 -17.98 17.17
CA PHE A 45 6.94 -19.09 17.91
C PHE A 45 6.99 -18.91 19.41
N LYS A 46 6.89 -17.67 19.90
CA LYS A 46 7.17 -17.32 21.30
C LYS A 46 6.09 -16.48 21.94
N LEU A 47 4.98 -16.21 21.26
CA LEU A 47 3.94 -15.31 21.79
C LEU A 47 3.43 -15.77 23.16
N THR A 48 3.26 -17.07 23.40
CA THR A 48 2.77 -17.61 24.68
C THR A 48 3.86 -17.87 25.71
N ALA A 49 5.12 -17.61 25.38
CA ALA A 49 6.27 -17.89 26.25
C ALA A 49 6.49 -16.88 27.41
N PRO A 50 6.20 -15.57 27.27
CA PRO A 50 6.45 -14.61 28.35
C PRO A 50 5.60 -14.87 29.59
N GLN A 51 6.14 -14.48 30.74
CA GLN A 51 5.38 -14.37 31.98
C GLN A 51 4.34 -13.23 31.88
N TRP A 52 3.24 -13.32 32.61
CA TRP A 52 2.14 -12.35 32.55
C TRP A 52 2.58 -10.91 32.92
N GLN A 53 3.54 -10.75 33.82
CA GLN A 53 4.14 -9.46 34.19
C GLN A 53 4.83 -8.81 32.99
N THR A 54 5.46 -9.60 32.12
CA THR A 54 6.14 -9.12 30.91
C THR A 54 5.15 -8.54 29.90
N TYR A 55 3.92 -9.06 29.84
CA TYR A 55 2.85 -8.45 29.04
C TYR A 55 2.44 -7.10 29.58
N LEU A 56 2.21 -6.98 30.89
CA LEU A 56 1.84 -5.71 31.53
C LEU A 56 2.97 -4.68 31.39
N TRP A 57 4.21 -5.11 31.57
CA TRP A 57 5.38 -4.26 31.37
C TRP A 57 5.48 -3.73 29.96
N ASN A 58 5.35 -4.58 28.94
CA ASN A 58 5.40 -4.14 27.54
C ASN A 58 4.19 -3.27 27.15
N ALA A 59 2.99 -3.55 27.69
CA ALA A 59 1.82 -2.70 27.49
C ALA A 59 2.01 -1.31 28.12
N PHE A 60 2.54 -1.25 29.34
CA PHE A 60 2.93 0.00 29.98
C PHE A 60 3.99 0.73 29.14
N TYR A 61 5.04 0.04 28.69
CA TYR A 61 6.13 0.66 27.94
C TYR A 61 5.68 1.17 26.56
N PHE A 62 4.73 0.47 25.92
CA PHE A 62 4.06 0.91 24.69
C PHE A 62 3.32 2.24 24.93
N PHE A 63 2.53 2.34 26.01
CA PHE A 63 1.87 3.61 26.38
C PHE A 63 2.86 4.70 26.77
N PHE A 64 3.86 4.37 27.60
CA PHE A 64 4.88 5.28 28.11
C PHE A 64 5.66 5.93 26.96
N SER A 65 6.10 5.13 26.00
CA SER A 65 6.82 5.64 24.81
C SER A 65 5.91 6.42 23.86
N GLY A 66 4.69 5.93 23.60
CA GLY A 66 3.70 6.66 22.79
C GLY A 66 3.32 8.02 23.38
N PHE A 67 3.23 8.13 24.70
CA PHE A 67 2.98 9.38 25.40
C PHE A 67 4.10 10.42 25.19
N GLY A 68 5.36 9.97 25.15
CA GLY A 68 6.49 10.84 24.80
C GLY A 68 6.42 11.41 23.38
N VAL A 69 5.88 10.63 22.43
CA VAL A 69 5.63 11.09 21.06
C VAL A 69 4.51 12.12 21.04
N SER A 70 3.34 11.75 21.57
CA SER A 70 2.09 12.50 21.49
C SER A 70 2.10 13.75 22.38
N ALA A 71 2.28 13.62 23.71
CA ALA A 71 2.31 14.79 24.59
C ALA A 71 3.60 15.60 24.45
N GLY A 72 4.74 14.92 24.24
CA GLY A 72 6.06 15.53 24.16
C GLY A 72 6.36 16.18 22.81
N VAL A 73 6.99 15.43 21.91
CA VAL A 73 7.55 16.01 20.67
C VAL A 73 6.49 16.59 19.76
N HIS A 74 5.29 16.03 19.74
CA HIS A 74 4.19 16.53 18.94
C HIS A 74 3.52 17.76 19.56
N ARG A 75 2.74 17.60 20.64
CA ARG A 75 1.90 18.67 21.19
C ARG A 75 2.69 19.77 21.91
N LEU A 76 3.74 19.42 22.66
CA LEU A 76 4.54 20.38 23.44
C LEU A 76 5.62 21.06 22.60
N TRP A 77 6.54 20.29 22.00
CA TRP A 77 7.70 20.88 21.32
C TRP A 77 7.42 21.28 19.87
N ALA A 78 6.69 20.49 19.08
CA ALA A 78 6.42 20.86 17.69
C ALA A 78 5.38 21.97 17.58
N HIS A 79 4.24 21.80 18.23
CA HIS A 79 3.10 22.71 18.11
C HIS A 79 2.97 23.77 19.20
N LYS A 80 3.68 23.63 20.33
CA LYS A 80 3.63 24.58 21.45
C LYS A 80 2.18 24.85 21.90
N THR A 81 1.39 23.78 21.98
CA THR A 81 -0.05 23.84 22.32
C THR A 81 -0.29 24.03 23.82
N TYR A 82 0.70 23.72 24.64
CA TYR A 82 0.73 23.97 26.08
C TYR A 82 2.15 24.26 26.55
N LYS A 83 2.30 24.72 27.79
CA LYS A 83 3.59 24.89 28.47
C LYS A 83 3.74 23.87 29.59
N ALA A 84 4.96 23.42 29.83
CA ALA A 84 5.29 22.43 30.84
C ALA A 84 6.40 22.93 31.77
N LYS A 85 6.31 22.63 33.06
CA LYS A 85 7.41 22.81 34.02
C LYS A 85 8.53 21.80 33.76
N THR A 86 9.73 22.10 34.27
CA THR A 86 10.95 21.29 34.10
C THR A 86 10.74 19.79 34.39
N PRO A 87 10.08 19.37 35.49
CA PRO A 87 9.88 17.94 35.76
C PRO A 87 9.11 17.21 34.65
N LEU A 88 8.03 17.81 34.14
CA LEU A 88 7.24 17.22 33.06
C LEU A 88 8.02 17.21 31.73
N LYS A 89 8.81 18.24 31.44
CA LYS A 89 9.68 18.26 30.25
C LYS A 89 10.73 17.14 30.29
N ILE A 90 11.35 16.89 31.46
CA ILE A 90 12.31 15.80 31.64
C ILE A 90 11.62 14.45 31.43
N LEU A 91 10.46 14.24 32.07
CA LEU A 91 9.66 13.02 31.91
C LEU A 91 9.33 12.77 30.43
N LEU A 92 8.81 13.77 29.72
CA LEU A 92 8.45 13.64 28.31
C LEU A 92 9.66 13.36 27.41
N ALA A 93 10.84 13.89 27.74
CA ALA A 93 12.07 13.60 27.00
C ALA A 93 12.53 12.14 27.23
N ILE A 94 12.39 11.62 28.45
CA ILE A 94 12.66 10.20 28.77
C ILE A 94 11.67 9.29 28.04
N CYS A 95 10.37 9.61 28.10
CA CYS A 95 9.32 8.89 27.38
C CYS A 95 9.59 8.86 25.87
N PHE A 96 10.00 9.99 25.29
CA PHE A 96 10.30 10.06 23.86
C PHE A 96 11.55 9.25 23.49
N ALA A 97 12.61 9.31 24.28
CA ALA A 97 13.79 8.46 24.07
C ALA A 97 13.45 6.95 24.12
N ALA A 98 12.49 6.55 24.96
CA ALA A 98 11.97 5.18 25.02
C ALA A 98 11.21 4.74 23.75
N SER A 99 10.76 5.68 22.91
CA SER A 99 10.15 5.37 21.61
C SER A 99 11.17 4.97 20.54
N GLY A 100 12.45 5.31 20.76
CA GLY A 100 13.55 4.93 19.87
C GLY A 100 13.56 5.57 18.48
N GLN A 101 12.84 6.68 18.28
CA GLN A 101 12.76 7.39 17.00
C GLN A 101 14.03 8.19 16.67
N GLU A 102 13.92 9.49 16.34
CA GLU A 102 15.07 10.37 16.09
C GLU A 102 15.23 11.37 17.23
N THR A 103 16.24 12.24 17.22
CA THR A 103 16.35 13.28 18.25
C THR A 103 15.14 14.24 18.23
N ILE A 104 14.82 14.84 19.38
CA ILE A 104 13.67 15.77 19.52
C ILE A 104 13.75 16.89 18.49
N ARG A 105 14.93 17.49 18.29
CA ARG A 105 15.11 18.59 17.33
C ARG A 105 14.84 18.17 15.89
N TYR A 106 15.30 17.00 15.50
CA TYR A 106 15.10 16.48 14.15
C TYR A 106 13.64 16.12 13.90
N TRP A 107 13.01 15.42 14.86
CA TRP A 107 11.60 15.06 14.79
C TRP A 107 10.71 16.30 14.68
N VAL A 108 10.91 17.29 15.56
CA VAL A 108 10.12 18.53 15.56
C VAL A 108 10.34 19.32 14.27
N ARG A 109 11.57 19.42 13.78
CA ARG A 109 11.85 20.12 12.53
C ARG A 109 11.08 19.47 11.38
N ASP A 110 11.22 18.15 11.21
CA ASP A 110 10.56 17.44 10.11
C ASP A 110 9.03 17.52 10.23
N HIS A 111 8.47 17.44 11.44
CA HIS A 111 7.04 17.60 11.69
C HIS A 111 6.53 19.02 11.35
N ARG A 112 7.32 20.06 11.68
CA ARG A 112 7.01 21.45 11.29
C ARG A 112 7.08 21.64 9.77
N ILE A 113 8.01 20.98 9.07
CA ILE A 113 8.04 20.95 7.59
C ILE A 113 6.76 20.29 7.08
N HIS A 114 6.39 19.12 7.62
CA HIS A 114 5.21 18.37 7.23
C HIS A 114 3.92 19.20 7.33
N HIS A 115 3.71 19.98 8.40
CA HIS A 115 2.54 20.86 8.47
C HIS A 115 2.62 22.06 7.51
N LYS A 116 3.81 22.66 7.36
CA LYS A 116 3.96 23.88 6.53
C LYS A 116 3.87 23.59 5.04
N PHE A 117 4.36 22.42 4.63
CA PHE A 117 4.50 22.01 3.24
C PHE A 117 3.82 20.67 2.97
N SER A 118 2.76 20.36 3.73
CA SER A 118 2.01 19.10 3.63
C SER A 118 1.56 18.86 2.20
N GLU A 119 1.67 17.62 1.75
CA GLU A 119 1.33 17.25 0.38
C GLU A 119 2.06 18.07 -0.69
N THR A 120 3.33 18.38 -0.45
CA THR A 120 4.26 18.90 -1.45
C THR A 120 5.53 18.07 -1.51
N GLU A 121 6.40 18.29 -2.50
CA GLU A 121 7.67 17.55 -2.59
C GLU A 121 8.63 17.83 -1.42
N ALA A 122 8.36 18.90 -0.67
CA ALA A 122 9.08 19.29 0.54
C ALA A 122 8.54 18.59 1.80
N ASP A 123 7.40 17.89 1.73
CA ASP A 123 6.90 17.06 2.83
C ASP A 123 7.81 15.84 3.02
N PRO A 124 8.43 15.64 4.19
CA PRO A 124 9.24 14.46 4.47
C PRO A 124 8.48 13.13 4.33
N TYR A 125 7.16 13.15 4.54
CA TYR A 125 6.30 11.98 4.58
C TYR A 125 5.26 11.97 3.45
N ASP A 126 5.53 12.72 2.37
CA ASP A 126 4.61 13.00 1.26
C ASP A 126 3.78 11.77 0.83
N VAL A 127 2.52 11.73 1.27
CA VAL A 127 1.59 10.64 0.96
C VAL A 127 1.31 10.52 -0.53
N ARG A 128 1.58 11.58 -1.33
CA ARG A 128 1.40 11.55 -2.78
C ARG A 128 2.37 10.60 -3.47
N ARG A 129 3.47 10.23 -2.79
CA ARG A 129 4.42 9.20 -3.23
C ARG A 129 3.95 7.78 -2.93
N GLY A 130 2.75 7.63 -2.38
CA GLY A 130 2.11 6.36 -2.08
C GLY A 130 2.15 6.00 -0.60
N PHE A 131 1.20 5.16 -0.21
CA PHE A 131 0.98 4.71 1.17
C PHE A 131 2.26 4.20 1.85
N PHE A 132 3.04 3.36 1.15
CA PHE A 132 4.25 2.76 1.70
C PHE A 132 5.40 3.75 1.88
N TYR A 133 5.49 4.76 1.00
CA TYR A 133 6.44 5.84 1.18
C TYR A 133 6.14 6.60 2.48
N ALA A 134 4.89 6.99 2.68
CA ALA A 134 4.45 7.70 3.89
C ALA A 134 4.56 6.84 5.15
N HIS A 135 4.35 5.52 5.06
CA HIS A 135 4.46 4.63 6.21
C HIS A 135 5.93 4.38 6.61
N PHE A 136 6.78 3.83 5.74
CA PHE A 136 8.18 3.53 6.09
C PHE A 136 9.20 3.89 5.00
N GLY A 137 8.77 4.09 3.75
CA GLY A 137 9.69 4.33 2.63
C GLY A 137 10.47 5.64 2.74
N TRP A 138 9.95 6.64 3.45
CA TRP A 138 10.66 7.87 3.76
C TRP A 138 11.91 7.63 4.65
N LEU A 139 11.90 6.62 5.52
CA LEU A 139 13.08 6.21 6.30
C LEU A 139 14.07 5.39 5.46
N ALA A 140 13.55 4.58 4.55
CA ALA A 140 14.35 3.74 3.66
C ALA A 140 15.08 4.53 2.55
N THR A 141 14.76 5.82 2.39
CA THR A 141 15.33 6.68 1.36
C THR A 141 16.06 7.87 1.96
N LYS A 142 17.09 8.37 1.28
CA LYS A 142 17.72 9.64 1.63
C LYS A 142 16.74 10.78 1.34
N LYS A 143 16.65 11.74 2.26
CA LYS A 143 15.85 12.97 2.08
C LYS A 143 16.26 13.70 0.80
N SER A 144 15.29 14.24 0.08
CA SER A 144 15.57 15.05 -1.12
C SER A 144 16.28 16.36 -0.75
N PRO A 145 17.06 16.94 -1.67
CA PRO A 145 17.65 18.27 -1.48
C PRO A 145 16.63 19.33 -1.07
N LEU A 146 15.43 19.28 -1.65
CA LEU A 146 14.33 20.21 -1.34
C LEU A 146 13.86 20.09 0.12
N ILE A 147 13.70 18.88 0.66
CA ILE A 147 13.35 18.66 2.07
C ILE A 147 14.44 19.25 2.98
N LEU A 148 15.71 19.06 2.62
CA LEU A 148 16.84 19.59 3.39
C LEU A 148 16.89 21.12 3.36
N GLU A 149 16.66 21.72 2.18
CA GLU A 149 16.59 23.17 1.99
C GLU A 149 15.45 23.78 2.81
N LYS A 150 14.22 23.27 2.65
CA LYS A 150 13.05 23.76 3.40
C LYS A 150 13.20 23.52 4.89
N GLY A 151 13.85 22.45 5.31
CA GLY A 151 14.17 22.19 6.70
C GLY A 151 15.10 23.24 7.34
N ARG A 152 15.98 23.89 6.57
CA ARG A 152 16.81 25.01 7.07
C ARG A 152 15.99 26.29 7.30
N SER A 153 14.87 26.44 6.60
CA SER A 153 13.97 27.60 6.72
C SER A 153 13.02 27.53 7.92
N ILE A 154 12.94 26.38 8.59
CA ILE A 154 12.09 26.19 9.77
C ILE A 154 12.81 26.74 11.01
N ASP A 155 12.15 27.67 11.71
CA ASP A 155 12.62 28.13 13.00
C ASP A 155 12.57 27.00 14.03
N ILE A 156 13.71 26.75 14.67
CA ILE A 156 13.91 25.78 15.77
C ILE A 156 14.69 26.42 16.93
N SER A 157 14.76 27.75 16.97
CA SER A 157 15.47 28.51 18.02
C SER A 157 14.94 28.19 19.42
N ASP A 158 13.63 27.97 19.55
CA ASP A 158 12.98 27.55 20.79
C ASP A 158 13.53 26.23 21.36
N LEU A 159 13.95 25.31 20.49
CA LEU A 159 14.53 24.03 20.89
C LEU A 159 16.00 24.17 21.26
N LYS A 160 16.75 25.03 20.55
CA LYS A 160 18.16 25.31 20.86
C LYS A 160 18.31 25.91 22.26
N ASN A 161 17.37 26.76 22.64
CA ASN A 161 17.35 27.44 23.93
C ASN A 161 16.78 26.58 25.08
N CYS A 162 16.37 25.33 24.81
CA CYS A 162 15.86 24.42 25.83
C CYS A 162 16.98 23.48 26.32
N PRO A 163 17.46 23.62 27.57
CA PRO A 163 18.56 22.79 28.09
C PRO A 163 18.26 21.29 28.04
N ILE A 164 17.00 20.90 28.27
CA ILE A 164 16.55 19.51 28.25
C ILE A 164 16.64 18.92 26.84
N VAL A 165 16.21 19.67 25.82
CA VAL A 165 16.29 19.22 24.42
C VAL A 165 17.75 19.13 23.97
N SER A 166 18.57 20.10 24.34
CA SER A 166 20.01 20.09 24.05
C SER A 166 20.73 18.92 24.73
N PHE A 167 20.38 18.60 25.98
CA PHE A 167 20.89 17.40 26.68
C PHE A 167 20.45 16.12 25.97
N HIS A 168 19.15 15.99 25.66
CA HIS A 168 18.61 14.84 24.96
C HIS A 168 19.30 14.61 23.61
N ASP A 169 19.42 15.65 22.78
CA ASP A 169 20.08 15.57 21.48
C ASP A 169 21.56 15.16 21.59
N LYS A 170 22.29 15.73 22.56
CA LYS A 170 23.72 15.43 22.79
C LYS A 170 23.95 13.99 23.22
N HIS A 171 23.06 13.45 24.06
CA HIS A 171 23.20 12.11 24.64
C HIS A 171 22.27 11.07 23.99
N TYR A 172 21.68 11.41 22.83
CA TYR A 172 20.57 10.65 22.27
C TYR A 172 20.89 9.18 22.04
N GLN A 173 22.07 8.86 21.50
CA GLN A 173 22.43 7.47 21.20
C GLN A 173 22.47 6.61 22.47
N VAL A 174 23.02 7.14 23.56
CA VAL A 174 23.09 6.45 24.86
C VAL A 174 21.69 6.33 25.47
N LEU A 175 20.92 7.43 25.48
CA LEU A 175 19.55 7.44 25.98
C LEU A 175 18.66 6.46 25.20
N ARG A 176 18.79 6.39 23.88
CA ARG A 176 18.06 5.47 23.02
C ARG A 176 18.39 4.02 23.36
N LEU A 177 19.68 3.68 23.45
CA LEU A 177 20.10 2.31 23.78
C LEU A 177 19.59 1.88 25.15
N ILE A 178 19.71 2.75 26.16
CA ILE A 178 19.27 2.44 27.52
C ILE A 178 17.75 2.39 27.61
N LEU A 179 17.05 3.45 27.21
CA LEU A 179 15.62 3.60 27.44
C LEU A 179 14.76 2.86 26.43
N CYS A 180 15.19 2.67 25.18
CA CYS A 180 14.40 1.91 24.21
C CYS A 180 14.71 0.41 24.25
N PHE A 181 15.92 -0.01 24.60
CA PHE A 181 16.32 -1.42 24.47
C PHE A 181 16.75 -2.05 25.79
N ALA A 182 17.76 -1.49 26.49
CA ALA A 182 18.32 -2.14 27.66
C ALA A 182 17.31 -2.22 28.81
N LEU A 183 16.80 -1.08 29.29
CA LEU A 183 15.90 -1.00 30.44
C LEU A 183 14.61 -1.82 30.26
N PRO A 184 13.86 -1.74 29.15
CA PRO A 184 12.66 -2.56 29.01
C PRO A 184 12.94 -4.06 28.83
N THR A 185 14.18 -4.44 28.52
CA THR A 185 14.61 -5.86 28.48
C THR A 185 15.09 -6.35 29.84
N THR A 186 15.88 -5.55 30.56
CA THR A 186 16.50 -5.96 31.83
C THR A 186 15.52 -5.97 32.98
N VAL A 187 14.53 -5.07 33.01
CA VAL A 187 13.53 -5.03 34.09
C VAL A 187 12.79 -6.38 34.22
N PRO A 188 12.22 -6.95 33.14
CA PRO A 188 11.61 -8.28 33.23
C PRO A 188 12.52 -9.38 33.75
N VAL A 189 13.77 -9.38 33.29
CA VAL A 189 14.76 -10.38 33.66
C VAL A 189 15.09 -10.32 35.16
N TYR A 190 15.37 -9.13 35.69
CA TYR A 190 15.84 -9.00 37.07
C TYR A 190 14.72 -8.94 38.10
N PHE A 191 13.53 -8.43 37.77
CA PHE A 191 12.46 -8.22 38.75
C PHE A 191 11.51 -9.40 38.88
N TRP A 192 11.32 -10.20 37.83
CA TRP A 192 10.46 -11.39 37.89
C TRP A 192 11.04 -12.62 37.17
N GLY A 193 12.35 -12.59 36.84
CA GLY A 193 13.05 -13.77 36.32
C GLY A 193 12.64 -14.16 34.90
N GLU A 194 12.27 -13.21 34.05
CA GLU A 194 11.99 -13.49 32.64
C GLU A 194 13.27 -13.95 31.91
N ASP A 195 13.12 -14.81 30.90
CA ASP A 195 14.23 -15.19 30.04
C ASP A 195 14.74 -13.98 29.22
N TRP A 196 16.06 -13.84 29.10
CA TRP A 196 16.69 -12.74 28.38
C TRP A 196 16.21 -12.62 26.92
N TRP A 197 16.08 -13.75 26.23
CA TRP A 197 15.69 -13.78 24.83
C TRP A 197 14.21 -13.48 24.66
N ILE A 198 13.35 -14.01 25.54
CA ILE A 198 11.92 -13.70 25.56
C ILE A 198 11.68 -12.22 25.85
N ALA A 199 12.35 -11.66 26.87
CA ALA A 199 12.25 -10.25 27.22
C ALA A 199 12.70 -9.35 26.04
N PHE A 200 13.83 -9.68 25.41
CA PHE A 200 14.33 -8.92 24.27
C PHE A 200 13.41 -8.99 23.05
N LEU A 201 12.91 -10.18 22.70
CA LEU A 201 12.03 -10.38 21.55
C LEU A 201 10.68 -9.68 21.73
N PHE A 202 10.08 -9.75 22.92
CA PHE A 202 8.84 -9.04 23.18
C PHE A 202 9.09 -7.52 23.17
N ASN A 203 10.22 -7.07 23.71
CA ASN A 203 10.61 -5.68 23.64
C ASN A 203 10.81 -5.18 22.19
N ALA A 204 11.37 -6.02 21.31
CA ALA A 204 11.48 -5.75 19.87
C ALA A 204 10.10 -5.62 19.21
N LEU A 205 9.15 -6.50 19.54
CA LEU A 205 7.76 -6.39 19.09
C LEU A 205 7.14 -5.07 19.56
N ARG A 206 7.29 -4.71 20.83
CA ARG A 206 6.81 -3.43 21.38
C ARG A 206 7.39 -2.25 20.63
N PHE A 207 8.69 -2.24 20.31
CA PHE A 207 9.32 -1.19 19.51
C PHE A 207 8.70 -1.09 18.10
N VAL A 208 8.52 -2.22 17.41
CA VAL A 208 7.89 -2.27 16.08
C VAL A 208 6.45 -1.78 16.11
N LEU A 209 5.68 -2.14 17.15
CA LEU A 209 4.31 -1.65 17.32
C LEU A 209 4.26 -0.14 17.50
N VAL A 210 5.18 0.45 18.30
CA VAL A 210 5.25 1.91 18.47
C VAL A 210 5.54 2.59 17.13
N LEU A 211 6.52 2.09 16.37
CA LEU A 211 6.86 2.66 15.06
C LEU A 211 5.67 2.61 14.10
N ASN A 212 5.02 1.45 13.96
CA ASN A 212 3.89 1.30 13.04
C ASN A 212 2.69 2.13 13.47
N ALA A 213 2.43 2.28 14.78
CA ALA A 213 1.40 3.18 15.28
C ALA A 213 1.68 4.63 14.84
N VAL A 214 2.90 5.14 15.06
CA VAL A 214 3.26 6.52 14.66
C VAL A 214 3.23 6.69 13.15
N PHE A 215 3.81 5.75 12.40
CA PHE A 215 3.84 5.80 10.93
C PHE A 215 2.45 5.68 10.30
N SER A 216 1.48 5.10 11.02
CA SER A 216 0.10 5.03 10.55
C SER A 216 -0.55 6.41 10.45
N LEU A 217 -0.09 7.41 11.20
CA LEU A 217 -0.56 8.80 11.07
C LEU A 217 -0.20 9.35 9.70
N ASN A 218 1.05 9.17 9.26
CA ASN A 218 1.51 9.64 7.96
C ASN A 218 0.82 8.90 6.80
N SER A 219 0.54 7.61 6.96
CA SER A 219 -0.06 6.79 5.91
C SER A 219 -1.59 6.76 5.98
N PHE A 220 -2.16 6.03 6.94
CA PHE A 220 -3.62 5.94 7.15
C PHE A 220 -4.23 7.31 7.44
N GLY A 221 -3.60 8.10 8.30
CA GLY A 221 -4.07 9.44 8.69
C GLY A 221 -4.03 10.49 7.58
N HIS A 222 -3.49 10.18 6.39
CA HIS A 222 -3.57 11.03 5.19
C HIS A 222 -4.23 10.35 3.99
N SER A 223 -4.71 9.11 4.12
CA SER A 223 -5.27 8.35 2.97
C SER A 223 -6.62 7.71 3.23
N MET A 224 -6.99 7.42 4.48
CA MET A 224 -8.19 6.65 4.82
C MET A 224 -8.98 7.23 5.99
N GLY A 225 -10.12 7.84 5.68
CA GLY A 225 -11.00 8.40 6.70
C GLY A 225 -11.82 9.57 6.18
N SER A 226 -12.55 10.19 7.08
CA SER A 226 -13.40 11.35 6.79
C SER A 226 -12.64 12.67 6.94
N ARG A 227 -13.14 13.75 6.34
CA ARG A 227 -12.59 15.11 6.42
C ARG A 227 -13.63 16.12 6.93
N PRO A 228 -14.09 15.98 8.18
CA PRO A 228 -15.16 16.79 8.75
C PRO A 228 -14.84 18.30 8.85
N TYR A 229 -13.57 18.70 8.91
CA TYR A 229 -13.18 20.10 9.12
C TYR A 229 -12.67 20.77 7.84
N ASP A 230 -11.87 20.07 7.04
CA ASP A 230 -11.35 20.61 5.79
C ASP A 230 -11.05 19.53 4.74
N THR A 231 -11.76 19.58 3.61
CA THR A 231 -11.58 18.69 2.46
C THR A 231 -10.37 19.03 1.61
N ASN A 232 -9.82 20.24 1.73
CA ASN A 232 -8.64 20.66 0.99
C ASN A 232 -7.36 20.05 1.58
N LEU A 233 -7.41 19.58 2.82
CA LEU A 233 -6.32 18.85 3.48
C LEU A 233 -6.44 17.36 3.15
N LYS A 234 -5.32 16.67 2.90
CA LYS A 234 -5.39 15.20 2.74
C LYS A 234 -5.52 14.46 4.07
N ALA A 235 -5.10 15.07 5.18
CA ALA A 235 -5.29 14.54 6.53
C ALA A 235 -6.76 14.16 6.79
N VAL A 236 -6.98 13.01 7.43
CA VAL A 236 -8.30 12.40 7.66
C VAL A 236 -8.48 12.00 9.12
N GLU A 237 -9.74 11.92 9.54
CA GLU A 237 -10.13 11.30 10.80
C GLU A 237 -10.15 9.78 10.64
N ASN A 238 -9.38 9.08 11.47
CA ASN A 238 -9.32 7.62 11.46
C ASN A 238 -9.36 7.06 12.88
N TYR A 239 -10.50 6.51 13.27
CA TYR A 239 -10.74 6.04 14.64
C TYR A 239 -9.85 4.84 15.06
N PRO A 240 -9.64 3.79 14.22
CA PRO A 240 -8.65 2.75 14.50
C PRO A 240 -7.23 3.32 14.75
N VAL A 241 -6.79 4.28 13.94
CA VAL A 241 -5.50 4.95 14.15
C VAL A 241 -5.51 5.73 15.46
N ALA A 242 -6.61 6.41 15.81
CA ALA A 242 -6.72 7.12 17.08
C ALA A 242 -6.58 6.19 18.29
N ILE A 243 -7.10 4.96 18.21
CA ILE A 243 -6.89 3.93 19.25
C ILE A 243 -5.40 3.54 19.32
N ALA A 244 -4.80 3.19 18.18
CA ALA A 244 -3.41 2.74 18.12
C ALA A 244 -2.40 3.82 18.55
N THR A 245 -2.77 5.10 18.41
CA THR A 245 -1.90 6.26 18.65
C THR A 245 -2.33 7.11 19.83
N PHE A 246 -3.22 6.60 20.68
CA PHE A 246 -3.62 7.28 21.92
C PHE A 246 -4.28 8.66 21.72
N GLY A 247 -4.94 8.85 20.58
CA GLY A 247 -5.71 10.06 20.25
C GLY A 247 -5.15 10.93 19.13
N GLU A 248 -4.11 10.48 18.40
CA GLU A 248 -3.53 11.27 17.29
C GLU A 248 -4.22 11.05 15.93
N GLY A 249 -5.07 10.02 15.81
CA GLY A 249 -5.78 9.68 14.58
C GLY A 249 -6.89 10.64 14.18
N TYR A 250 -7.19 11.67 14.98
CA TYR A 250 -8.10 12.76 14.62
C TYR A 250 -7.38 13.80 13.76
N HIS A 251 -6.84 13.33 12.63
CA HIS A 251 -5.77 14.02 11.92
C HIS A 251 -6.28 15.19 11.08
N ASN A 252 -7.52 15.14 10.58
CA ASN A 252 -8.12 16.26 9.86
C ASN A 252 -8.34 17.46 10.79
N TYR A 253 -8.81 17.21 12.02
CA TYR A 253 -8.91 18.23 13.06
C TYR A 253 -7.54 18.81 13.39
N HIS A 254 -6.57 17.93 13.62
CA HIS A 254 -5.22 18.32 14.00
C HIS A 254 -4.57 19.25 12.94
N HIS A 255 -4.68 18.92 11.65
CA HIS A 255 -4.15 19.79 10.60
C HIS A 255 -4.96 21.07 10.41
N ALA A 256 -6.26 21.07 10.69
CA ALA A 256 -7.09 22.28 10.67
C ALA A 256 -6.80 23.22 11.86
N PHE A 257 -6.49 22.66 13.03
CA PHE A 257 -6.26 23.37 14.30
C PHE A 257 -4.97 22.89 14.98
N PRO A 258 -3.79 23.10 14.37
CA PRO A 258 -2.52 22.54 14.86
C PRO A 258 -2.08 23.12 16.20
N PHE A 259 -2.71 24.20 16.68
CA PHE A 259 -2.43 24.83 17.97
C PHE A 259 -3.27 24.27 19.12
N ASP A 260 -4.29 23.44 18.88
CA ASP A 260 -5.16 22.89 19.93
C ASP A 260 -4.48 21.71 20.62
N TYR A 261 -4.29 21.77 21.94
CA TYR A 261 -3.59 20.73 22.71
C TYR A 261 -4.33 19.40 22.73
N ARG A 262 -5.64 19.41 22.47
CA ARG A 262 -6.48 18.21 22.52
C ARG A 262 -6.34 17.36 21.27
N THR A 263 -5.84 17.90 20.16
CA THR A 263 -5.79 17.25 18.83
C THR A 263 -7.14 16.70 18.35
N SER A 264 -8.24 17.09 18.99
CA SER A 264 -9.61 16.67 18.70
C SER A 264 -10.58 17.74 19.20
N ASP A 265 -11.79 17.78 18.66
CA ASP A 265 -12.80 18.79 18.98
C ASP A 265 -13.56 18.51 20.28
N MET A 266 -13.67 17.25 20.74
CA MET A 266 -14.57 16.87 21.87
C MET A 266 -13.96 15.92 22.92
N ASP A 267 -14.47 16.03 24.17
CA ASP A 267 -13.93 15.33 25.35
C ASP A 267 -14.22 13.82 25.43
N TYR A 268 -15.19 13.32 24.67
CA TYR A 268 -15.59 11.90 24.66
C TYR A 268 -14.86 11.05 23.62
N TYR A 269 -14.04 11.66 22.74
CA TYR A 269 -13.17 10.91 21.86
C TYR A 269 -12.14 10.11 22.66
N PHE A 270 -11.74 8.95 22.11
CA PHE A 270 -10.64 8.17 22.67
C PHE A 270 -9.34 8.97 22.50
N ASN A 271 -8.98 9.73 23.55
CA ASN A 271 -7.78 10.57 23.58
C ASN A 271 -7.13 10.53 24.98
N PRO A 272 -6.53 9.38 25.35
CA PRO A 272 -5.87 9.25 26.64
C PRO A 272 -4.72 10.24 26.84
N THR A 273 -4.00 10.66 25.79
CA THR A 273 -2.96 11.70 25.93
C THR A 273 -3.53 13.01 26.47
N MET A 274 -4.65 13.49 25.92
CA MET A 274 -5.32 14.70 26.42
C MET A 274 -5.67 14.58 27.90
N ARG A 275 -6.18 13.42 28.33
CA ARG A 275 -6.54 13.18 29.74
C ARG A 275 -5.32 13.22 30.67
N VAL A 276 -4.19 12.65 30.23
CA VAL A 276 -2.94 12.70 31.01
C VAL A 276 -2.37 14.13 31.07
N ILE A 277 -2.43 14.90 29.98
CA ILE A 277 -2.03 16.32 29.99
C ILE A 277 -2.92 17.10 30.98
N ASN A 278 -4.23 16.85 30.99
CA ASN A 278 -5.16 17.47 31.94
C ASN A 278 -4.87 17.09 33.40
N MET A 279 -4.46 15.85 33.67
CA MET A 279 -4.00 15.44 35.00
C MET A 279 -2.77 16.25 35.41
N PHE A 280 -1.77 16.40 34.54
CA PHE A 280 -0.59 17.23 34.80
C PHE A 280 -0.93 18.72 34.96
N ALA A 281 -1.97 19.20 34.28
CA ALA A 281 -2.46 20.56 34.46
C ALA A 281 -3.08 20.77 35.84
N LYS A 282 -3.88 19.81 36.32
CA LYS A 282 -4.48 19.84 37.67
C LYS A 282 -3.44 19.92 38.78
N ILE A 283 -2.29 19.25 38.63
CA ILE A 283 -1.17 19.32 39.59
C ILE A 283 -0.16 20.44 39.27
N GLY A 284 -0.49 21.33 38.33
CA GLY A 284 0.30 22.52 38.01
C GLY A 284 1.64 22.26 37.30
N LEU A 285 1.81 21.09 36.67
CA LEU A 285 2.99 20.75 35.85
C LEU A 285 2.80 21.09 34.37
N ALA A 286 1.56 21.15 33.89
CA ALA A 286 1.18 21.71 32.59
C ALA A 286 0.31 22.96 32.78
N TYR A 287 0.42 23.93 31.87
CA TYR A 287 -0.34 25.20 31.91
C TYR A 287 -0.42 25.82 30.51
N ASP A 288 -1.22 26.88 30.34
CA ASP A 288 -1.40 27.55 29.04
C ASP A 288 -1.90 26.60 27.93
N LEU A 289 -2.87 25.73 28.27
CA LEU A 289 -3.45 24.74 27.38
C LEU A 289 -4.35 25.45 26.34
N LYS A 290 -3.89 25.51 25.08
CA LYS A 290 -4.59 26.21 23.99
C LYS A 290 -5.69 25.36 23.39
N VAL A 291 -6.88 25.94 23.23
CA VAL A 291 -8.08 25.25 22.74
C VAL A 291 -8.74 26.08 21.65
N ALA A 292 -9.16 25.42 20.57
CA ALA A 292 -9.99 26.05 19.55
C ALA A 292 -11.40 26.29 20.11
N SER A 293 -11.93 27.52 19.91
CA SER A 293 -13.29 27.81 20.37
C SER A 293 -14.32 26.99 19.59
N PRO A 294 -15.44 26.57 20.23
CA PRO A 294 -16.49 25.80 19.55
C PRO A 294 -17.01 26.48 18.27
N GLU A 295 -17.10 27.81 18.28
CA GLU A 295 -17.53 28.60 17.14
C GLU A 295 -16.52 28.57 15.98
N MET A 296 -15.22 28.56 16.29
CA MET A 296 -14.17 28.42 15.27
C MET A 296 -14.19 27.04 14.63
N ILE A 297 -14.38 25.98 15.43
CA ILE A 297 -14.50 24.59 14.95
C ILE A 297 -15.71 24.48 14.03
N LYS A 298 -16.88 24.93 14.50
CA LYS A 298 -18.13 24.91 13.74
C LYS A 298 -18.01 25.65 12.41
N ARG A 299 -17.46 26.87 12.42
CA ARG A 299 -17.27 27.65 11.18
C ARG A 299 -16.34 26.97 10.19
N ARG A 300 -15.25 26.33 10.65
CA ARG A 300 -14.35 25.60 9.74
C ARG A 300 -15.05 24.40 9.11
N ALA A 301 -15.73 23.58 9.93
CA ALA A 301 -16.48 22.44 9.45
C ALA A 301 -17.60 22.83 8.46
N GLN A 302 -18.32 23.92 8.71
CA GLN A 302 -19.35 24.41 7.79
C GLN A 302 -18.78 24.98 6.48
N ARG A 303 -17.59 25.61 6.53
CA ARG A 303 -16.97 26.24 5.37
C ARG A 303 -16.28 25.26 4.44
N SER A 304 -15.59 24.27 5.00
CA SER A 304 -14.68 23.39 4.25
C SER A 304 -14.80 21.91 4.59
N GLY A 305 -15.67 21.51 5.51
CA GLY A 305 -15.86 20.10 5.86
C GLY A 305 -16.58 19.31 4.78
N ASP A 306 -16.39 18.00 4.77
CA ASP A 306 -17.09 17.06 3.87
C ASP A 306 -18.52 16.72 4.31
N GLY A 307 -19.06 17.41 5.31
CA GLY A 307 -20.39 17.14 5.88
C GLY A 307 -20.45 15.97 6.85
N THR A 308 -19.33 15.27 7.11
CA THR A 308 -19.26 14.21 8.14
C THR A 308 -19.15 14.77 9.57
N HIS A 309 -18.94 16.07 9.72
CA HIS A 309 -18.97 16.78 11.00
C HIS A 309 -20.39 16.79 11.57
N ARG A 310 -20.73 15.69 12.26
CA ARG A 310 -22.00 15.29 12.88
C ARG A 310 -23.28 15.64 12.10
N LYS A 311 -23.71 14.61 11.36
CA LYS A 311 -25.06 13.99 11.39
C LYS A 311 -25.28 13.07 12.62
N ILE A 312 -24.61 13.32 13.76
CA ILE A 312 -24.90 12.67 15.06
C ILE A 312 -25.55 13.72 15.98
N SER A 313 -26.70 14.21 15.55
CA SER A 313 -27.59 15.10 16.31
C SER A 313 -28.92 14.36 16.52
N GLY A 314 -28.89 13.31 17.32
CA GLY A 314 -30.04 12.97 18.14
C GLY A 314 -29.80 13.60 19.51
N ILE A 315 -30.72 14.47 19.93
CA ILE A 315 -30.75 15.21 21.21
C ILE A 315 -30.16 16.63 21.13
N LEU A 316 -31.09 17.53 20.79
CA LEU A 316 -31.25 18.93 21.21
C LEU A 316 -30.11 19.58 22.02
N ILE A 317 -29.49 20.59 21.40
CA ILE A 317 -28.94 21.72 22.14
C ILE A 317 -30.14 22.54 22.64
N GLN A 318 -30.60 22.29 23.86
CA GLN A 318 -31.22 23.35 24.66
C GLN A 318 -30.13 24.00 25.51
N ARG A 319 -30.15 25.34 25.50
CA ARG A 319 -29.24 26.25 26.22
C ARG A 319 -29.09 25.88 27.70
N PRO A 320 -27.99 26.26 28.38
CA PRO A 320 -27.81 25.96 29.79
C PRO A 320 -28.84 26.76 30.61
N LYS A 321 -29.77 26.06 31.27
CA LYS A 321 -30.39 26.58 32.49
C LYS A 321 -29.54 26.13 33.67
N GLN A 322 -28.95 27.12 34.30
CA GLN A 322 -28.32 27.09 35.61
C GLN A 322 -29.32 26.53 36.65
N PHE A 323 -29.09 25.35 37.21
CA PHE A 323 -29.76 24.82 38.43
C PHE A 323 -28.81 23.78 39.06
N SER A 324 -28.14 24.14 40.16
CA SER A 324 -28.45 23.80 41.57
C SER A 324 -28.32 22.32 41.89
N LEU A 325 -27.61 22.04 42.99
CA LEU A 325 -27.57 20.73 43.63
C LEU A 325 -29.00 20.24 43.89
N ASP A 326 -29.32 19.01 43.48
CA ASP A 326 -29.86 17.97 44.35
C ASP A 326 -30.27 16.70 43.59
N SER A 327 -30.20 15.59 44.31
CA SER A 327 -30.81 14.27 44.09
C SER A 327 -30.08 13.23 43.22
N HIS A 328 -29.47 12.30 43.95
CA HIS A 328 -29.28 10.88 43.65
C HIS A 328 -30.46 10.21 42.92
N ALA A 329 -30.18 9.32 41.96
CA ALA A 329 -30.60 7.91 41.97
C ALA A 329 -30.45 7.22 40.58
N SER A 330 -29.77 6.07 40.62
CA SER A 330 -30.06 4.85 39.84
C SER A 330 -29.67 4.78 38.36
N LEU A 331 -28.43 4.36 38.15
CA LEU A 331 -28.04 3.37 37.13
C LEU A 331 -28.62 2.00 37.52
N ILE A 332 -29.34 1.35 36.60
CA ILE A 332 -29.48 -0.11 36.38
C ILE A 332 -30.69 -0.27 35.46
N ASP A 333 -30.45 -0.67 34.21
CA ASP A 333 -31.29 -1.57 33.41
C ASP A 333 -30.78 -1.57 31.96
N LEU A 334 -29.66 -2.25 31.76
CA LEU A 334 -29.24 -2.75 30.47
C LEU A 334 -28.80 -4.20 30.69
N PHE A 335 -29.39 -5.09 29.90
CA PHE A 335 -29.28 -6.55 29.90
C PHE A 335 -30.21 -7.30 30.86
N VAL A 336 -31.27 -7.91 30.30
CA VAL A 336 -31.58 -9.35 30.42
C VAL A 336 -32.72 -9.73 29.46
N CYS A 337 -32.61 -10.94 28.89
CA CYS A 337 -33.63 -11.75 28.20
C CYS A 337 -33.90 -11.56 26.70
N LYS A 338 -33.09 -12.28 25.91
CA LYS A 338 -33.54 -13.11 24.78
C LYS A 338 -34.46 -14.25 25.30
N ASN A 339 -35.49 -14.55 24.49
CA ASN A 339 -36.31 -15.77 24.42
C ASN A 339 -37.25 -16.10 25.60
N ILE A 340 -38.57 -16.11 25.35
CA ILE A 340 -39.52 -17.22 25.61
C ILE A 340 -40.95 -16.87 25.09
N SER A 341 -41.60 -17.92 24.58
CA SER A 341 -42.95 -18.22 24.07
C SER A 341 -44.15 -17.25 24.14
N CYS A 342 -44.86 -17.22 23.00
CA CYS A 342 -46.27 -17.60 22.78
C CYS A 342 -47.33 -17.25 23.85
N THR A 343 -48.35 -16.49 23.45
CA THR A 343 -49.73 -16.66 23.97
C THR A 343 -50.77 -16.43 22.87
N ARG A 344 -51.82 -17.25 22.96
CA ARG A 344 -52.93 -17.52 22.03
C ARG A 344 -53.92 -16.35 21.82
N CYS A 345 -54.34 -16.20 20.57
CA CYS A 345 -55.72 -16.37 20.05
C CYS A 345 -56.90 -15.58 20.68
N SER A 346 -57.50 -14.68 19.88
CA SER A 346 -58.95 -14.69 19.56
C SER A 346 -59.16 -13.99 18.19
N ARG A 347 -59.41 -14.74 17.12
CA ARG A 347 -60.70 -15.02 16.44
C ARG A 347 -61.54 -13.79 16.01
N ARG A 348 -61.40 -13.51 14.71
CA ARG A 348 -62.39 -13.09 13.68
C ARG A 348 -63.86 -12.92 14.11
N HIS A 349 -64.47 -11.81 13.71
CA HIS A 349 -65.73 -11.77 12.93
C HIS A 349 -65.82 -10.50 12.04
N LEU A 350 -66.26 -10.73 10.79
CA LEU A 350 -66.57 -9.82 9.66
C LEU A 350 -67.93 -9.09 9.91
N PRO A 351 -68.42 -8.10 9.11
CA PRO A 351 -68.25 -8.00 7.65
C PRO A 351 -68.11 -6.60 6.99
N SER A 352 -67.78 -6.69 5.71
CA SER A 352 -67.69 -5.71 4.62
C SER A 352 -68.96 -4.89 4.35
N SER A 353 -68.80 -3.59 4.03
CA SER A 353 -69.68 -2.89 3.08
C SER A 353 -69.03 -1.63 2.47
N SER A 354 -69.33 -1.44 1.17
CA SER A 354 -69.22 -0.24 0.31
C SER A 354 -67.85 0.37 -0.06
N ALA A 355 -67.53 0.15 -1.34
CA ALA A 355 -66.70 1.00 -2.19
C ALA A 355 -67.52 2.18 -2.78
N GLY A 356 -66.82 3.26 -3.20
CA GLY A 356 -67.33 4.35 -4.06
C GLY A 356 -67.20 5.73 -3.40
N SER A 357 -66.29 6.64 -3.77
CA SER A 357 -66.12 7.40 -5.03
C SER A 357 -66.37 8.92 -4.80
N CYS A 358 -65.37 9.78 -5.03
CA CYS A 358 -65.54 11.18 -5.48
C CYS A 358 -64.17 11.73 -5.96
N ARG A 359 -63.86 11.79 -7.27
CA ARG A 359 -64.18 12.77 -8.34
C ARG A 359 -63.53 14.16 -8.22
N VAL A 360 -62.69 14.49 -9.21
CA VAL A 360 -62.81 15.69 -10.07
C VAL A 360 -62.49 15.32 -11.54
N THR A 361 -63.57 15.08 -12.30
CA THR A 361 -64.00 15.48 -13.69
C THR A 361 -62.94 15.92 -14.75
N ILE A 362 -62.70 15.21 -15.89
CA ILE A 362 -63.37 15.11 -17.26
C ILE A 362 -63.15 16.39 -18.12
N ALA A 363 -62.76 16.43 -19.41
CA ALA A 363 -63.09 15.71 -20.67
C ALA A 363 -61.99 16.02 -21.74
N ALA A 364 -61.88 15.50 -22.97
CA ALA A 364 -62.28 14.32 -23.76
C ALA A 364 -61.62 14.53 -25.16
N GLY A 365 -61.22 13.48 -25.87
CA GLY A 365 -60.73 13.59 -27.26
C GLY A 365 -59.99 12.33 -27.72
N GLU A 366 -60.55 11.65 -28.72
CA GLU A 366 -60.29 10.27 -29.12
C GLU A 366 -59.00 10.04 -29.94
N SER A 367 -58.66 8.74 -30.05
CA SER A 367 -57.89 8.07 -31.11
C SER A 367 -56.43 7.69 -30.84
N THR A 368 -56.04 6.67 -31.60
CA THR A 368 -55.11 5.58 -31.35
C THR A 368 -53.63 5.84 -31.69
N ALA A 369 -52.78 4.97 -31.14
CA ALA A 369 -51.45 4.53 -31.63
C ALA A 369 -50.17 5.29 -31.20
N THR A 370 -49.37 4.56 -30.40
CA THR A 370 -47.89 4.43 -30.36
C THR A 370 -47.02 5.56 -30.92
N HIS A 371 -46.29 6.24 -30.00
CA HIS A 371 -44.81 6.39 -29.92
C HIS A 371 -44.53 7.57 -28.97
N LYS A 372 -43.94 7.31 -27.78
CA LYS A 372 -43.58 8.39 -26.86
C LYS A 372 -42.11 8.79 -27.03
N LEU A 373 -41.93 9.84 -27.84
CA LEU A 373 -40.87 10.84 -27.66
C LEU A 373 -40.79 11.22 -26.18
N ILE A 374 -39.60 11.14 -25.59
CA ILE A 374 -39.29 11.87 -24.36
C ILE A 374 -38.50 13.10 -24.77
N VAL A 375 -39.19 14.24 -24.65
CA VAL A 375 -38.67 15.60 -24.81
C VAL A 375 -37.84 15.94 -23.58
N HIS A 376 -36.58 16.35 -23.79
CA HIS A 376 -35.76 17.02 -22.79
C HIS A 376 -36.33 18.40 -22.46
N PRO A 377 -36.20 18.85 -21.20
CA PRO A 377 -35.72 20.21 -21.04
C PRO A 377 -34.64 20.37 -19.96
N HIS A 378 -33.78 21.36 -20.23
CA HIS A 378 -32.82 22.02 -19.36
C HIS A 378 -31.37 21.49 -19.32
N LEU A 379 -30.60 21.98 -20.30
CA LEU A 379 -29.20 22.35 -20.13
C LEU A 379 -29.03 23.21 -18.86
N ARG A 380 -28.14 22.78 -17.96
CA ARG A 380 -27.29 23.69 -17.20
C ARG A 380 -25.83 23.36 -17.50
N VAL A 381 -25.17 24.33 -18.12
CA VAL A 381 -23.74 24.36 -18.35
C VAL A 381 -23.05 24.71 -17.02
N GLY A 382 -22.07 23.91 -16.61
CA GLY A 382 -21.11 24.25 -15.55
C GLY A 382 -21.49 23.86 -14.12
N MET A 383 -21.29 22.58 -13.75
CA MET A 383 -21.03 22.13 -12.38
C MET A 383 -20.18 20.84 -12.43
N PRO A 384 -19.21 20.63 -11.53
CA PRO A 384 -18.50 19.35 -11.43
C PRO A 384 -19.45 18.25 -10.93
N PRO A 385 -19.25 16.97 -11.30
CA PRO A 385 -20.17 15.90 -10.94
C PRO A 385 -20.17 15.62 -9.43
N ASN A 386 -21.35 15.30 -8.89
CA ASN A 386 -21.56 14.96 -7.48
C ASN A 386 -20.87 13.65 -7.09
N LYS A 387 -20.44 13.58 -5.82
CA LYS A 387 -19.74 12.45 -5.19
C LYS A 387 -20.49 11.10 -5.26
N GLU A 388 -21.80 11.10 -5.45
CA GLU A 388 -22.63 9.89 -5.40
C GLU A 388 -22.50 8.98 -6.65
N ASP A 389 -22.03 9.50 -7.79
CA ASP A 389 -21.81 8.68 -9.00
C ASP A 389 -20.52 7.84 -8.97
N ILE A 390 -19.69 8.01 -7.93
CA ILE A 390 -18.37 7.35 -7.80
C ILE A 390 -18.42 6.10 -6.90
N ASP A 391 -19.49 5.89 -6.14
CA ASP A 391 -19.53 4.83 -5.10
C ASP A 391 -20.16 3.50 -5.55
N LEU A 392 -20.53 3.34 -6.82
CA LEU A 392 -21.06 2.09 -7.39
C LEU A 392 -20.02 1.33 -8.24
N TYR A 393 -18.92 0.89 -7.63
CA TYR A 393 -17.88 0.11 -8.32
C TYR A 393 -17.60 -1.24 -7.63
N ASP A 394 -18.46 -2.23 -7.90
CA ASP A 394 -18.29 -3.65 -7.54
C ASP A 394 -17.09 -4.28 -8.31
N ASP A 395 -16.35 -5.19 -7.70
CA ASP A 395 -15.23 -5.93 -8.30
C ASP A 395 -15.67 -6.87 -9.43
N ARG A 396 -16.96 -7.22 -9.52
CA ARG A 396 -17.53 -7.95 -10.67
C ARG A 396 -17.62 -7.11 -11.96
N MET A 397 -17.36 -5.80 -11.89
CA MET A 397 -17.48 -4.89 -13.03
C MET A 397 -16.19 -4.66 -13.81
N GLU A 398 -15.04 -5.27 -13.50
CA GLU A 398 -13.86 -5.12 -14.38
C GLU A 398 -14.11 -5.67 -15.80
N SER A 399 -14.99 -6.66 -15.95
CA SER A 399 -15.51 -7.10 -17.27
C SER A 399 -16.54 -6.12 -17.85
N PHE A 400 -17.43 -5.56 -17.03
CA PHE A 400 -18.49 -4.64 -17.47
C PHE A 400 -18.00 -3.22 -17.80
N VAL A 401 -16.90 -2.77 -17.19
CA VAL A 401 -16.31 -1.46 -17.45
C VAL A 401 -15.66 -1.45 -18.82
N ASP A 402 -15.08 -2.57 -19.30
CA ASP A 402 -14.59 -2.67 -20.68
C ASP A 402 -15.70 -2.41 -21.74
N ASP A 403 -16.97 -2.63 -21.36
CA ASP A 403 -18.15 -2.44 -22.22
C ASP A 403 -18.88 -1.09 -22.06
N MET A 404 -18.45 -0.18 -21.17
CA MET A 404 -19.11 1.12 -21.01
C MET A 404 -18.82 2.11 -22.16
N PRO A 405 -19.83 2.87 -22.64
CA PRO A 405 -19.67 3.81 -23.74
C PRO A 405 -18.79 5.01 -23.36
N PRO A 406 -17.98 5.54 -24.31
CA PRO A 406 -16.92 6.52 -24.04
C PRO A 406 -17.38 7.85 -23.42
N LYS A 407 -18.67 8.21 -23.51
CA LYS A 407 -19.21 9.48 -22.99
C LYS A 407 -19.27 9.58 -21.46
N LYS A 408 -19.30 8.47 -20.70
CA LYS A 408 -19.40 8.51 -19.23
C LYS A 408 -18.06 8.71 -18.51
N ILE A 409 -16.93 8.60 -19.21
CA ILE A 409 -15.58 8.69 -18.62
C ILE A 409 -15.04 10.13 -18.68
N SER A 410 -15.65 11.02 -19.48
CA SER A 410 -15.13 12.37 -19.79
C SER A 410 -14.80 13.28 -18.58
N PRO A 411 -15.48 13.22 -17.41
CA PRO A 411 -15.17 14.12 -16.30
C PRO A 411 -13.88 13.80 -15.53
N LEU A 412 -13.31 12.60 -15.66
CA LEU A 412 -12.08 12.18 -14.97
C LEU A 412 -10.80 12.73 -15.62
N PHE A 413 -10.90 13.32 -16.81
CA PHE A 413 -9.76 13.72 -17.65
C PHE A 413 -9.39 15.21 -17.54
N SER A 414 -10.08 15.98 -16.70
CA SER A 414 -9.74 17.37 -16.41
C SER A 414 -8.82 17.52 -15.18
N MET A 415 -8.37 16.41 -14.58
CA MET A 415 -7.48 16.41 -13.41
C MET A 415 -6.02 16.23 -13.87
N ASP A 416 -5.08 16.88 -13.18
CA ASP A 416 -3.65 16.70 -13.43
C ASP A 416 -3.25 15.21 -13.25
N GLU A 417 -2.30 14.70 -14.04
CA GLU A 417 -1.90 13.27 -14.03
C GLU A 417 -1.52 12.81 -12.61
N SER A 418 -0.87 13.70 -11.86
CA SER A 418 -0.48 13.47 -10.47
C SER A 418 -1.68 13.34 -9.51
N GLU A 419 -2.79 14.03 -9.79
CA GLU A 419 -4.01 13.97 -9.01
C GLU A 419 -4.80 12.68 -9.26
N VAL A 420 -4.82 12.17 -10.50
CA VAL A 420 -5.52 10.92 -10.83
C VAL A 420 -4.81 9.72 -10.22
N ASP A 421 -3.48 9.63 -10.35
CA ASP A 421 -2.68 8.55 -9.74
C ASP A 421 -2.86 8.49 -8.21
N TYR A 422 -3.06 9.65 -7.59
CA TYR A 422 -3.31 9.78 -6.16
C TYR A 422 -4.71 9.29 -5.77
N ASN A 423 -5.75 9.74 -6.48
CA ASN A 423 -7.16 9.51 -6.12
C ASN A 423 -7.70 8.12 -6.53
N GLN A 424 -6.90 7.27 -7.19
CA GLN A 424 -7.34 5.91 -7.53
C GLN A 424 -7.80 5.12 -6.30
N PRO A 425 -9.03 4.56 -6.32
CA PRO A 425 -9.56 3.77 -5.22
C PRO A 425 -8.70 2.54 -4.91
N ILE A 426 -8.58 2.22 -3.62
CA ILE A 426 -7.90 1.04 -3.12
C ILE A 426 -8.87 -0.15 -3.15
N LYS A 427 -8.40 -1.30 -3.67
CA LYS A 427 -9.09 -2.59 -3.60
C LYS A 427 -8.80 -3.24 -2.24
N TRP A 428 -9.59 -2.89 -1.21
CA TRP A 428 -9.37 -3.38 0.16
C TRP A 428 -9.35 -4.89 0.30
N PHE A 429 -10.20 -5.59 -0.46
CA PHE A 429 -10.16 -7.05 -0.52
C PHE A 429 -8.82 -7.57 -1.02
N ASN A 430 -8.26 -6.99 -2.09
CA ASN A 430 -6.95 -7.38 -2.60
C ASN A 430 -5.83 -7.05 -1.62
N VAL A 431 -5.89 -5.89 -0.94
CA VAL A 431 -4.92 -5.55 0.11
C VAL A 431 -4.95 -6.62 1.20
N PHE A 432 -6.12 -6.93 1.74
CA PHE A 432 -6.28 -7.95 2.76
C PHE A 432 -5.80 -9.32 2.27
N ALA A 433 -6.27 -9.80 1.13
CA ALA A 433 -5.94 -11.11 0.58
C ALA A 433 -4.44 -11.25 0.29
N LEU A 434 -3.82 -10.26 -0.37
CA LEU A 434 -2.38 -10.27 -0.64
C LEU A 434 -1.58 -10.23 0.66
N SER A 435 -1.92 -9.35 1.60
CA SER A 435 -1.26 -9.27 2.90
C SER A 435 -1.38 -10.59 3.68
N SER A 436 -2.56 -11.21 3.73
CA SER A 436 -2.79 -12.49 4.40
C SER A 436 -1.96 -13.61 3.77
N VAL A 437 -1.93 -13.71 2.43
CA VAL A 437 -1.12 -14.73 1.75
C VAL A 437 0.36 -14.53 2.06
N HIS A 438 0.88 -13.30 2.05
CA HIS A 438 2.28 -13.04 2.39
C HIS A 438 2.61 -13.42 3.85
N ILE A 439 1.74 -13.06 4.79
CA ILE A 439 1.91 -13.40 6.21
C ILE A 439 1.92 -14.93 6.40
N LEU A 440 0.98 -15.64 5.79
CA LEU A 440 0.91 -17.11 5.84
C LEU A 440 2.13 -17.76 5.18
N SER A 441 2.61 -17.22 4.06
CA SER A 441 3.81 -17.71 3.37
C SER A 441 5.08 -17.48 4.18
N ILE A 442 5.18 -16.42 4.98
CA ILE A 442 6.28 -16.26 5.95
C ILE A 442 6.22 -17.37 7.00
N GLY A 443 5.02 -17.70 7.51
CA GLY A 443 4.83 -18.88 8.34
C GLY A 443 5.31 -20.16 7.64
N GLY A 444 4.93 -20.35 6.38
CA GLY A 444 5.37 -21.47 5.54
C GLY A 444 6.89 -21.53 5.33
N PHE A 445 7.57 -20.40 5.17
CA PHE A 445 9.03 -20.35 5.11
C PHE A 445 9.68 -20.83 6.40
N ILE A 446 9.19 -20.34 7.55
CA ILE A 446 9.82 -20.64 8.84
C ILE A 446 9.57 -22.09 9.26
N ILE A 447 8.39 -22.64 8.93
CA ILE A 447 8.12 -24.08 9.05
C ILE A 447 8.99 -24.85 8.04
N GLY A 448 9.15 -24.32 6.83
CA GLY A 448 10.00 -24.82 5.76
C GLY A 448 11.42 -25.14 6.21
N ILE A 449 12.05 -24.23 6.93
CA ILE A 449 13.43 -24.39 7.40
C ILE A 449 13.57 -25.29 8.64
N THR A 450 12.47 -25.60 9.34
CA THR A 450 12.51 -26.33 10.63
C THR A 450 11.87 -27.72 10.61
N GLN A 451 10.87 -27.95 9.75
CA GLN A 451 9.96 -29.11 9.86
C GLN A 451 9.65 -29.78 8.51
N VAL A 452 9.88 -29.12 7.37
CA VAL A 452 9.51 -29.65 6.06
C VAL A 452 10.53 -30.69 5.57
N LYS A 453 10.05 -31.78 4.99
CA LYS A 453 10.92 -32.82 4.41
C LYS A 453 11.67 -32.28 3.20
N LEU A 454 12.90 -32.75 3.01
CA LEU A 454 13.74 -32.37 1.86
C LEU A 454 13.06 -32.66 0.51
N MET A 455 12.33 -33.78 0.42
CA MET A 455 11.56 -34.14 -0.79
C MET A 455 10.45 -33.15 -1.10
N THR A 456 9.83 -32.54 -0.09
CA THR A 456 8.81 -31.49 -0.25
C THR A 456 9.44 -30.21 -0.81
N ILE A 457 10.64 -29.84 -0.32
CA ILE A 457 11.40 -28.70 -0.84
C ILE A 457 11.76 -28.93 -2.32
N PHE A 458 12.32 -30.10 -2.64
CA PHE A 458 12.65 -30.47 -4.02
C PHE A 458 11.41 -30.47 -4.93
N PHE A 459 10.31 -31.08 -4.48
CA PHE A 459 9.05 -31.10 -5.22
C PHE A 459 8.55 -29.68 -5.54
N PHE A 460 8.49 -28.79 -4.54
CA PHE A 460 8.01 -27.42 -4.77
C PHE A 460 8.99 -26.56 -5.56
N PHE A 461 10.29 -26.84 -5.52
CA PHE A 461 11.26 -26.22 -6.41
C PHE A 461 10.97 -26.58 -7.88
N VAL A 462 10.82 -27.87 -8.18
CA VAL A 462 10.47 -28.35 -9.53
C VAL A 462 9.10 -27.82 -9.95
N TYR A 463 8.12 -27.81 -9.04
CA TYR A 463 6.79 -27.25 -9.31
C TYR A 463 6.86 -25.74 -9.61
N GLY A 464 7.75 -25.00 -8.93
CA GLY A 464 8.05 -23.61 -9.22
C GLY A 464 8.60 -23.39 -10.63
N LEU A 465 9.49 -24.28 -11.11
CA LEU A 465 9.99 -24.23 -12.50
C LEU A 465 8.87 -24.47 -13.53
N ILE A 466 7.97 -25.41 -13.26
CA ILE A 466 6.77 -25.65 -14.09
C ILE A 466 5.94 -24.36 -14.17
N CYS A 467 5.69 -23.70 -13.03
CA CYS A 467 4.99 -22.42 -12.99
C CYS A 467 5.71 -21.36 -13.83
N ALA A 468 7.04 -21.27 -13.71
CA ALA A 468 7.84 -20.30 -14.43
C ALA A 468 7.71 -20.47 -15.96
N PHE A 469 7.80 -21.69 -16.49
CA PHE A 469 7.63 -21.95 -17.93
C PHE A 469 6.25 -21.54 -18.46
N GLY A 470 5.19 -21.74 -17.67
CA GLY A 470 3.85 -21.29 -18.05
C GLY A 470 3.75 -19.78 -18.24
N VAL A 471 4.42 -19.01 -17.36
CA VAL A 471 4.45 -17.54 -17.45
C VAL A 471 5.37 -17.08 -18.57
N THR A 472 6.61 -17.58 -18.62
CA THR A 472 7.69 -17.08 -19.49
C THR A 472 7.60 -17.65 -20.91
N SER A 473 7.76 -18.97 -21.07
CA SER A 473 7.66 -19.64 -22.37
C SER A 473 6.23 -19.58 -22.94
N GLY A 474 5.21 -19.60 -22.08
CA GLY A 474 3.80 -19.52 -22.46
C GLY A 474 3.30 -18.09 -22.61
N VAL A 475 2.66 -17.56 -21.58
CA VAL A 475 1.86 -16.32 -21.65
C VAL A 475 2.67 -15.12 -22.14
N HIS A 476 3.92 -15.01 -21.74
CA HIS A 476 4.80 -13.94 -22.17
C HIS A 476 5.31 -14.11 -23.62
N ARG A 477 6.12 -15.14 -23.90
CA ARG A 477 6.79 -15.25 -25.21
C ARG A 477 5.86 -15.74 -26.33
N LEU A 478 5.00 -16.74 -26.05
CA LEU A 478 4.09 -17.31 -27.03
C LEU A 478 2.87 -16.42 -27.28
N TRP A 479 2.03 -16.22 -26.26
CA TRP A 479 0.74 -15.55 -26.45
C TRP A 479 0.86 -14.03 -26.50
N THR A 480 1.73 -13.41 -25.69
CA THR A 480 1.85 -11.95 -25.69
C THR A 480 2.62 -11.44 -26.89
N HIS A 481 3.83 -11.96 -27.10
CA HIS A 481 4.78 -11.45 -28.10
C HIS A 481 4.78 -12.21 -29.43
N ARG A 482 4.17 -13.40 -29.48
CA ARG A 482 4.14 -14.26 -30.68
C ARG A 482 5.55 -14.44 -31.26
N SER A 483 6.52 -14.67 -30.39
CA SER A 483 7.93 -14.78 -30.76
C SER A 483 8.29 -16.15 -31.33
N TYR A 484 7.42 -17.14 -31.15
CA TYR A 484 7.47 -18.44 -31.79
C TYR A 484 6.05 -19.00 -31.98
N SER A 485 5.93 -20.13 -32.69
CA SER A 485 4.68 -20.87 -32.89
C SER A 485 4.74 -22.21 -32.16
N ALA A 486 3.62 -22.67 -31.62
CA ALA A 486 3.52 -23.94 -30.89
C ALA A 486 2.33 -24.76 -31.39
N ASN A 487 2.50 -26.07 -31.51
CA ASN A 487 1.41 -26.99 -31.81
C ASN A 487 0.44 -27.14 -30.62
N VAL A 488 -0.69 -27.82 -30.82
CA VAL A 488 -1.73 -28.02 -29.80
C VAL A 488 -1.19 -28.69 -28.52
N PRO A 489 -0.43 -29.80 -28.57
CA PRO A 489 0.15 -30.41 -27.38
C PRO A 489 0.97 -29.44 -26.52
N LEU A 490 1.89 -28.68 -27.14
CA LEU A 490 2.72 -27.71 -26.40
C LEU A 490 1.88 -26.56 -25.83
N ARG A 491 0.89 -26.05 -26.57
CA ARG A 491 -0.02 -25.01 -26.06
C ARG A 491 -0.82 -25.49 -24.85
N VAL A 492 -1.31 -26.73 -24.86
CA VAL A 492 -1.98 -27.34 -23.70
C VAL A 492 -1.04 -27.45 -22.50
N ILE A 493 0.20 -27.94 -22.70
CA ILE A 493 1.20 -28.04 -21.64
C ILE A 493 1.48 -26.66 -21.02
N LEU A 494 1.74 -25.65 -21.85
CA LEU A 494 2.02 -24.29 -21.38
C LEU A 494 0.83 -23.66 -20.64
N MET A 495 -0.40 -23.95 -21.08
CA MET A 495 -1.62 -23.52 -20.39
C MET A 495 -1.73 -24.17 -19.00
N LEU A 496 -1.46 -25.48 -18.89
CA LEU A 496 -1.47 -26.18 -17.59
C LEU A 496 -0.35 -25.68 -16.67
N CYS A 497 0.85 -25.45 -17.21
CA CYS A 497 1.95 -24.81 -16.49
C CYS A 497 1.56 -23.43 -15.96
N TYR A 498 0.83 -22.64 -16.75
CA TYR A 498 0.33 -21.32 -16.33
C TYR A 498 -0.77 -21.43 -15.26
N ALA A 499 -1.64 -22.45 -15.34
CA ALA A 499 -2.60 -22.76 -14.29
C ALA A 499 -1.91 -23.02 -12.94
N CYS A 500 -0.78 -23.74 -12.94
CA CYS A 500 0.05 -23.98 -11.76
C CYS A 500 0.60 -22.69 -11.14
N ALA A 501 0.90 -21.67 -11.97
CA ALA A 501 1.41 -20.38 -11.53
C ALA A 501 0.34 -19.51 -10.85
N GLY A 502 -0.94 -19.76 -11.10
CA GLY A 502 -2.07 -19.14 -10.38
C GLY A 502 -2.18 -17.61 -10.55
N GLN A 503 -1.69 -17.07 -11.67
CA GLN A 503 -1.82 -15.66 -12.04
C GLN A 503 -3.22 -15.36 -12.61
N ASN A 504 -3.41 -14.22 -13.29
CA ASN A 504 -4.68 -13.81 -13.87
C ASN A 504 -5.09 -14.69 -15.07
N LYS A 505 -6.27 -14.44 -15.64
CA LYS A 505 -6.66 -14.94 -16.96
C LYS A 505 -5.60 -14.62 -18.01
N ILE A 506 -5.38 -15.52 -18.97
CA ILE A 506 -4.39 -15.33 -20.05
C ILE A 506 -4.77 -14.09 -20.86
N TYR A 507 -6.04 -13.89 -21.19
CA TYR A 507 -6.51 -12.69 -21.89
C TYR A 507 -6.10 -11.39 -21.18
N THR A 508 -6.36 -11.31 -19.87
CA THR A 508 -6.05 -10.12 -19.07
C THR A 508 -4.55 -9.90 -18.99
N TRP A 509 -3.77 -10.97 -18.79
CA TRP A 509 -2.32 -10.89 -18.70
C TRP A 509 -1.72 -10.39 -20.02
N VAL A 510 -2.11 -11.00 -21.15
CA VAL A 510 -1.63 -10.61 -22.49
C VAL A 510 -2.00 -9.16 -22.80
N ARG A 511 -3.24 -8.76 -22.53
CA ARG A 511 -3.68 -7.36 -22.72
C ARG A 511 -2.79 -6.41 -21.93
N ASP A 512 -2.67 -6.63 -20.62
CA ASP A 512 -1.96 -5.72 -19.73
C ASP A 512 -0.47 -5.65 -20.10
N HIS A 513 0.14 -6.76 -20.50
CA HIS A 513 1.54 -6.80 -20.94
C HIS A 513 1.76 -6.09 -22.29
N ARG A 514 0.83 -6.24 -23.26
CA ARG A 514 0.87 -5.48 -24.52
C ARG A 514 0.71 -3.97 -24.29
N VAL A 515 -0.17 -3.56 -23.37
CA VAL A 515 -0.29 -2.15 -22.95
C VAL A 515 1.01 -1.67 -22.32
N HIS A 516 1.59 -2.46 -21.42
CA HIS A 516 2.85 -2.13 -20.75
C HIS A 516 3.98 -1.86 -21.76
N HIS A 517 4.19 -2.72 -22.76
CA HIS A 517 5.21 -2.44 -23.78
C HIS A 517 4.93 -1.19 -24.61
N LYS A 518 3.66 -0.97 -24.99
CA LYS A 518 3.29 0.13 -25.88
C LYS A 518 3.31 1.49 -25.19
N PHE A 519 3.03 1.53 -23.89
CA PHE A 519 2.87 2.75 -23.12
C PHE A 519 3.70 2.74 -21.83
N SER A 520 4.83 2.04 -21.83
CA SER A 520 5.72 1.88 -20.68
C SER A 520 6.05 3.23 -20.04
N GLU A 521 6.02 3.28 -18.71
CA GLU A 521 6.34 4.48 -17.94
C GLU A 521 5.43 5.70 -18.19
N THR A 522 4.18 5.43 -18.58
CA THR A 522 3.10 6.41 -18.66
C THR A 522 1.94 6.00 -17.74
N PRO A 523 0.97 6.88 -17.48
CA PRO A 523 -0.23 6.48 -16.73
C PRO A 523 -1.08 5.39 -17.41
N ALA A 524 -0.82 5.05 -18.68
CA ALA A 524 -1.46 3.91 -19.33
C ALA A 524 -0.80 2.57 -18.99
N ASP A 525 0.43 2.57 -18.50
CA ASP A 525 1.14 1.37 -18.05
C ASP A 525 0.47 0.80 -16.77
N PRO A 526 -0.03 -0.45 -16.77
CA PRO A 526 -0.68 -1.06 -15.61
C PRO A 526 0.21 -1.07 -14.35
N HIS A 527 1.52 -1.18 -14.52
CA HIS A 527 2.51 -1.27 -13.43
C HIS A 527 3.63 -0.24 -13.62
N ASN A 528 3.24 0.98 -14.03
CA ASN A 528 4.10 2.16 -14.20
C ASN A 528 5.15 2.30 -13.10
N SER A 529 6.43 2.12 -13.44
CA SER A 529 7.52 2.13 -12.47
C SER A 529 7.85 3.53 -11.95
N LYS A 530 7.47 4.60 -12.68
CA LYS A 530 7.57 5.99 -12.20
C LYS A 530 6.76 6.27 -10.93
N ARG A 531 5.76 5.43 -10.63
CA ARG A 531 4.97 5.51 -9.38
C ARG A 531 5.68 4.88 -8.18
N GLY A 532 6.91 4.40 -8.37
CA GLY A 532 7.78 3.87 -7.36
C GLY A 532 7.75 2.35 -7.28
N PHE A 533 8.84 1.81 -6.72
CA PHE A 533 9.13 0.37 -6.67
C PHE A 533 7.97 -0.47 -6.10
N PHE A 534 7.34 -0.01 -5.01
CA PHE A 534 6.24 -0.77 -4.41
C PHE A 534 5.05 -0.87 -5.37
N PHE A 535 4.72 0.22 -6.06
CA PHE A 535 3.58 0.25 -6.99
C PHE A 535 3.80 -0.74 -8.13
N SER A 536 4.95 -0.69 -8.80
CA SER A 536 5.25 -1.59 -9.92
C SER A 536 5.43 -3.05 -9.50
N HIS A 537 5.87 -3.30 -8.26
CA HIS A 537 5.99 -4.67 -7.74
C HIS A 537 4.63 -5.29 -7.42
N ILE A 538 3.86 -4.69 -6.51
CA ILE A 538 2.61 -5.30 -6.00
C ILE A 538 1.47 -4.28 -5.82
N GLY A 539 1.79 -3.00 -5.62
CA GLY A 539 0.79 -1.97 -5.33
C GLY A 539 -0.24 -1.74 -6.44
N TRP A 540 0.12 -1.99 -7.70
CA TRP A 540 -0.81 -1.92 -8.82
C TRP A 540 -1.96 -2.95 -8.72
N LEU A 541 -1.75 -4.08 -8.05
CA LEU A 541 -2.79 -5.07 -7.78
C LEU A 541 -3.74 -4.64 -6.65
N MET A 542 -3.31 -3.68 -5.83
CA MET A 542 -4.05 -3.16 -4.67
C MET A 542 -4.87 -1.92 -4.99
N LYS A 543 -4.69 -1.32 -6.18
CA LYS A 543 -5.47 -0.16 -6.65
C LYS A 543 -6.32 -0.53 -7.86
N LYS A 544 -7.38 0.23 -8.10
CA LYS A 544 -8.08 0.22 -9.40
C LYS A 544 -7.14 0.76 -10.49
N LYS A 545 -7.22 0.22 -11.70
CA LYS A 545 -6.38 0.63 -12.84
C LYS A 545 -6.60 2.11 -13.19
N HIS A 546 -5.60 2.72 -13.81
CA HIS A 546 -5.71 4.11 -14.24
C HIS A 546 -6.69 4.20 -15.42
N PRO A 547 -7.54 5.24 -15.53
CA PRO A 547 -8.49 5.36 -16.64
C PRO A 547 -7.81 5.29 -18.03
N LEU A 548 -6.61 5.87 -18.17
CA LEU A 548 -5.82 5.75 -19.41
C LEU A 548 -5.36 4.31 -19.68
N CYS A 549 -5.04 3.52 -18.65
CA CYS A 549 -4.68 2.12 -18.82
C CYS A 549 -5.85 1.33 -19.42
N ILE A 550 -7.08 1.56 -18.91
CA ILE A 550 -8.30 0.94 -19.44
C ILE A 550 -8.55 1.39 -20.89
N GLN A 551 -8.50 2.69 -21.14
CA GLN A 551 -8.78 3.25 -22.47
C GLN A 551 -7.80 2.74 -23.53
N GLN A 552 -6.50 2.73 -23.22
CA GLN A 552 -5.49 2.25 -24.16
C GLN A 552 -5.51 0.73 -24.28
N GLY A 553 -5.85 0.01 -23.21
CA GLY A 553 -6.08 -1.44 -23.24
C GLY A 553 -7.16 -1.87 -24.22
N ARG A 554 -8.24 -1.10 -24.37
CA ARG A 554 -9.30 -1.38 -25.38
C ARG A 554 -8.82 -1.25 -26.83
N LYS A 555 -7.73 -0.52 -27.08
CA LYS A 555 -7.15 -0.32 -28.41
C LYS A 555 -6.12 -1.39 -28.77
N ILE A 556 -5.78 -2.29 -27.84
CA ILE A 556 -4.89 -3.40 -28.11
C ILE A 556 -5.66 -4.48 -28.86
N ASP A 557 -5.13 -4.90 -30.01
CA ASP A 557 -5.66 -6.05 -30.73
C ASP A 557 -5.41 -7.34 -29.93
N LEU A 558 -6.48 -8.09 -29.69
CA LEU A 558 -6.50 -9.37 -28.97
C LEU A 558 -7.30 -10.42 -29.76
N SER A 559 -7.53 -10.20 -31.05
CA SER A 559 -8.25 -11.14 -31.93
C SER A 559 -7.59 -12.52 -31.93
N ASP A 560 -6.26 -12.58 -31.88
CA ASP A 560 -5.49 -13.82 -31.77
C ASP A 560 -5.79 -14.60 -30.49
N ILE A 561 -5.96 -13.89 -29.37
CA ILE A 561 -6.22 -14.52 -28.07
C ILE A 561 -7.68 -14.98 -28.00
N LYS A 562 -8.60 -14.20 -28.56
CA LYS A 562 -10.02 -14.54 -28.66
C LYS A 562 -10.27 -15.76 -29.55
N ASN A 563 -9.45 -15.93 -30.60
CA ASN A 563 -9.55 -17.05 -31.53
C ASN A 563 -8.75 -18.29 -31.08
N ASP A 564 -7.99 -18.22 -29.99
CA ASP A 564 -7.23 -19.34 -29.45
C ASP A 564 -8.12 -20.19 -28.52
N GLU A 565 -8.61 -21.33 -29.02
CA GLU A 565 -9.52 -22.23 -28.28
C GLU A 565 -8.96 -22.71 -26.93
N ILE A 566 -7.64 -22.91 -26.83
CA ILE A 566 -6.99 -23.38 -25.59
C ILE A 566 -7.01 -22.26 -24.55
N VAL A 567 -6.76 -21.02 -24.99
CA VAL A 567 -6.86 -19.84 -24.12
C VAL A 567 -8.29 -19.60 -23.68
N GLN A 568 -9.26 -19.66 -24.61
CA GLN A 568 -10.67 -19.50 -24.26
C GLN A 568 -11.11 -20.55 -23.25
N PHE A 569 -10.75 -21.83 -23.45
CA PHE A 569 -11.02 -22.90 -22.49
C PHE A 569 -10.45 -22.58 -21.09
N PHE A 570 -9.19 -22.14 -21.01
CA PHE A 570 -8.59 -21.79 -19.72
C PHE A 570 -9.29 -20.60 -19.06
N ASP A 571 -9.59 -19.55 -19.81
CA ASP A 571 -10.18 -18.32 -19.29
C ASP A 571 -11.64 -18.51 -18.86
N ASP A 572 -12.39 -19.37 -19.53
CA ASP A 572 -13.76 -19.77 -19.14
C ASP A 572 -13.75 -20.62 -17.86
N ASN A 573 -12.72 -21.46 -17.70
CA ASN A 573 -12.56 -22.35 -16.54
C ASN A 573 -11.58 -21.82 -15.49
N PHE A 574 -11.25 -20.52 -15.54
CA PHE A 574 -10.11 -19.94 -14.83
C PHE A 574 -10.08 -20.24 -13.32
N ILE A 575 -11.22 -20.05 -12.63
CA ILE A 575 -11.29 -20.26 -11.17
C ILE A 575 -11.01 -21.72 -10.82
N MET A 576 -11.60 -22.66 -11.57
CA MET A 576 -11.37 -24.10 -11.39
C MET A 576 -9.91 -24.46 -11.68
N MET A 577 -9.38 -24.04 -12.83
CA MET A 577 -8.01 -24.33 -13.26
C MET A 577 -6.99 -23.79 -12.25
N LYS A 578 -7.11 -22.52 -11.85
CA LYS A 578 -6.26 -21.91 -10.83
C LYS A 578 -6.36 -22.66 -9.50
N THR A 579 -7.57 -22.97 -9.04
CA THR A 579 -7.75 -23.60 -7.72
C THR A 579 -7.15 -25.00 -7.70
N MET A 580 -7.42 -25.81 -8.72
CA MET A 580 -6.96 -27.18 -8.82
C MET A 580 -5.45 -27.27 -8.99
N PHE A 581 -4.89 -26.57 -9.98
CA PHE A 581 -3.48 -26.67 -10.31
C PHE A 581 -2.61 -25.83 -9.38
N CYS A 582 -3.00 -24.61 -9.00
CA CYS A 582 -2.14 -23.82 -8.12
C CYS A 582 -2.20 -24.29 -6.65
N PHE A 583 -3.34 -24.78 -6.16
CA PHE A 583 -3.50 -25.04 -4.72
C PHE A 583 -3.79 -26.50 -4.37
N VAL A 584 -4.83 -27.10 -4.95
CA VAL A 584 -5.33 -28.42 -4.50
C VAL A 584 -4.37 -29.55 -4.85
N ILE A 585 -4.03 -29.73 -6.12
CA ILE A 585 -3.18 -30.82 -6.63
C ILE A 585 -1.80 -30.82 -5.96
N PRO A 586 -1.03 -29.71 -5.95
CA PRO A 586 0.30 -29.73 -5.35
C PRO A 586 0.29 -29.97 -3.83
N THR A 587 -0.70 -29.44 -3.11
CA THR A 587 -0.87 -29.75 -1.68
C THR A 587 -1.29 -31.20 -1.44
N TYR A 588 -2.18 -31.73 -2.27
CA TYR A 588 -2.59 -33.14 -2.23
C TYR A 588 -1.41 -34.08 -2.46
N ILE A 589 -0.53 -33.75 -3.42
CA ILE A 589 0.66 -34.56 -3.72
C ILE A 589 1.60 -34.59 -2.52
N ALA A 590 1.94 -33.42 -1.97
CA ALA A 590 2.81 -33.31 -0.80
C ALA A 590 2.23 -34.03 0.42
N ARG A 591 0.91 -33.96 0.63
CA ARG A 591 0.22 -34.67 1.71
C ARG A 591 0.26 -36.19 1.53
N ASN A 592 -0.20 -36.70 0.39
CA ASN A 592 -0.52 -38.13 0.25
C ASN A 592 0.64 -38.97 -0.28
N TYR A 593 1.55 -38.40 -1.07
CA TYR A 593 2.68 -39.15 -1.64
C TYR A 593 4.01 -38.85 -0.96
N ILE A 594 4.23 -37.62 -0.50
CA ILE A 594 5.45 -37.25 0.27
C ILE A 594 5.22 -37.45 1.78
N GLY A 595 3.95 -37.45 2.23
CA GLY A 595 3.56 -37.73 3.60
C GLY A 595 3.74 -36.54 4.55
N GLU A 596 3.59 -35.31 4.06
CA GLU A 596 3.53 -34.11 4.91
C GLU A 596 2.18 -34.03 5.65
N PRO A 597 2.09 -33.47 6.86
CA PRO A 597 0.83 -33.01 7.43
C PRO A 597 0.11 -32.03 6.50
N LEU A 598 -1.23 -32.07 6.43
CA LEU A 598 -2.00 -31.27 5.47
C LEU A 598 -1.69 -29.76 5.59
N TRP A 599 -1.62 -29.25 6.82
CA TRP A 599 -1.35 -27.85 7.09
C TRP A 599 0.09 -27.45 6.69
N ILE A 600 1.08 -28.33 6.87
CA ILE A 600 2.46 -28.12 6.41
C ILE A 600 2.52 -28.12 4.88
N ALA A 601 1.91 -29.12 4.23
CA ALA A 601 1.83 -29.21 2.78
C ALA A 601 1.17 -27.95 2.17
N PHE A 602 0.12 -27.44 2.81
CA PHE A 602 -0.57 -26.23 2.37
C PHE A 602 0.29 -24.97 2.55
N LEU A 603 0.94 -24.79 3.71
CA LEU A 603 1.79 -23.63 3.96
C LEU A 603 3.06 -23.62 3.09
N ALA A 604 3.70 -24.78 2.89
CA ALA A 604 4.81 -24.93 1.95
C ALA A 604 4.38 -24.58 0.52
N ASN A 605 3.16 -24.98 0.13
CA ASN A 605 2.61 -24.64 -1.16
C ASN A 605 2.31 -23.13 -1.32
N LEU A 606 1.76 -22.49 -0.29
CA LEU A 606 1.57 -21.03 -0.26
C LEU A 606 2.91 -20.28 -0.34
N PHE A 607 3.95 -20.79 0.31
CA PHE A 607 5.29 -20.21 0.19
C PHE A 607 5.83 -20.32 -1.24
N ARG A 608 5.68 -21.49 -1.89
CA ARG A 608 6.01 -21.67 -3.31
C ARG A 608 5.25 -20.69 -4.20
N TYR A 609 3.93 -20.54 -3.99
CA TYR A 609 3.12 -19.58 -4.74
C TYR A 609 3.65 -18.16 -4.59
N MET A 610 4.04 -17.75 -3.38
CA MET A 610 4.61 -16.42 -3.15
C MET A 610 5.98 -16.20 -3.79
N ILE A 611 6.84 -17.22 -3.85
CA ILE A 611 8.11 -17.11 -4.58
C ILE A 611 7.83 -16.88 -6.06
N VAL A 612 6.92 -17.63 -6.66
CA VAL A 612 6.56 -17.50 -8.09
C VAL A 612 6.00 -16.10 -8.40
N LEU A 613 5.10 -15.58 -7.56
CA LEU A 613 4.54 -14.25 -7.74
C LEU A 613 5.61 -13.15 -7.62
N ASN A 614 6.40 -13.16 -6.54
CA ASN A 614 7.45 -12.13 -6.38
C ASN A 614 8.55 -12.24 -7.45
N GLY A 615 8.88 -13.45 -7.90
CA GLY A 615 9.81 -13.64 -9.02
C GLY A 615 9.30 -12.99 -10.31
N THR A 616 8.00 -13.11 -10.59
CA THR A 616 7.36 -12.45 -11.72
C THR A 616 7.32 -10.92 -11.52
N TRP A 617 6.84 -10.46 -10.37
CA TRP A 617 6.72 -9.04 -10.06
C TRP A 617 8.05 -8.32 -9.94
N ALA A 618 9.14 -9.04 -9.66
CA ALA A 618 10.47 -8.49 -9.65
C ALA A 618 10.90 -8.01 -11.04
N VAL A 619 10.35 -8.58 -12.12
CA VAL A 619 10.59 -8.09 -13.48
C VAL A 619 10.04 -6.67 -13.63
N ASN A 620 8.80 -6.43 -13.19
CA ASN A 620 8.16 -5.10 -13.27
C ASN A 620 8.82 -4.05 -12.35
N SER A 621 9.47 -4.47 -11.26
CA SER A 621 10.07 -3.55 -10.29
C SER A 621 11.60 -3.50 -10.37
N PHE A 622 12.29 -4.60 -10.05
CA PHE A 622 13.75 -4.65 -10.08
C PHE A 622 14.28 -4.42 -11.49
N ALA A 623 13.70 -5.07 -12.51
CA ALA A 623 14.19 -4.92 -13.87
C ALA A 623 13.84 -3.56 -14.51
N HIS A 624 13.01 -2.72 -13.88
CA HIS A 624 12.80 -1.31 -14.27
C HIS A 624 13.58 -0.30 -13.42
N THR A 625 14.22 -0.74 -12.33
CA THR A 625 14.86 0.16 -11.36
C THR A 625 16.36 -0.08 -11.20
N PHE A 626 16.81 -1.33 -11.31
CA PHE A 626 18.14 -1.76 -10.88
C PHE A 626 18.84 -2.61 -11.95
N GLY A 627 19.77 -1.99 -12.67
CA GLY A 627 20.60 -2.69 -13.64
C GLY A 627 21.26 -1.73 -14.62
N HIS A 628 21.62 -2.25 -15.80
CA HIS A 628 22.27 -1.50 -16.86
C HIS A 628 21.35 -1.28 -18.06
N HIS A 629 21.59 -0.24 -18.86
CA HIS A 629 20.82 0.05 -20.07
C HIS A 629 21.66 -0.26 -21.32
N SER A 630 22.01 -1.53 -21.47
CA SER A 630 22.99 -1.98 -22.45
C SER A 630 22.59 -1.74 -23.92
N TYR A 631 21.30 -1.62 -24.23
CA TYR A 631 20.76 -1.50 -25.59
C TYR A 631 20.00 -0.19 -25.86
N ASP A 632 19.27 0.34 -24.89
CA ASP A 632 18.66 1.68 -24.98
C ASP A 632 18.60 2.37 -23.61
N LYS A 633 19.38 3.45 -23.44
CA LYS A 633 19.44 4.26 -22.21
C LYS A 633 18.28 5.24 -22.03
N ASN A 634 17.41 5.36 -23.03
CA ASN A 634 16.28 6.28 -23.00
C ASN A 634 14.98 5.64 -22.49
N ILE A 635 15.01 4.34 -22.16
CA ILE A 635 13.89 3.61 -21.56
C ILE A 635 14.28 3.14 -20.16
N ALA A 636 13.29 2.99 -19.27
CA ALA A 636 13.50 2.57 -17.88
C ALA A 636 13.93 1.10 -17.67
N PRO A 637 13.50 0.11 -18.48
CA PRO A 637 13.93 -1.28 -18.37
C PRO A 637 15.46 -1.43 -18.37
N THR A 638 15.95 -2.35 -17.55
CA THR A 638 17.37 -2.60 -17.25
C THR A 638 17.71 -4.08 -17.40
N GLU A 639 18.98 -4.35 -17.69
CA GLU A 639 19.58 -5.68 -17.57
C GLU A 639 19.96 -5.93 -16.10
N SER A 640 19.30 -6.89 -15.46
CA SER A 640 19.45 -7.15 -14.02
C SER A 640 19.70 -8.62 -13.73
N ASN A 641 20.90 -8.96 -13.25
CA ASN A 641 21.25 -10.33 -12.83
C ASN A 641 20.33 -10.82 -11.70
N LEU A 642 19.98 -9.94 -10.75
CA LEU A 642 19.09 -10.30 -9.66
C LEU A 642 17.69 -10.64 -10.17
N ALA A 643 17.10 -9.78 -11.03
CA ALA A 643 15.81 -10.07 -11.63
C ALA A 643 15.87 -11.35 -12.47
N CYS A 644 16.96 -11.56 -13.20
CA CYS A 644 17.16 -12.75 -14.04
C CYS A 644 17.15 -14.04 -13.21
N ASN A 645 17.87 -14.07 -12.08
CA ASN A 645 17.88 -15.21 -11.16
C ASN A 645 16.51 -15.46 -10.51
N LEU A 646 15.79 -14.40 -10.13
CA LEU A 646 14.47 -14.52 -9.51
C LEU A 646 13.36 -14.93 -10.48
N SER A 647 13.54 -14.67 -11.77
CA SER A 647 12.54 -14.92 -12.83
C SER A 647 12.97 -16.00 -13.84
N PHE A 648 14.06 -16.71 -13.57
CA PHE A 648 14.63 -17.78 -14.40
C PHE A 648 15.04 -17.36 -15.83
N GLY A 649 15.30 -16.07 -16.10
CA GLY A 649 15.77 -15.61 -17.42
C GLY A 649 15.14 -14.31 -17.93
N GLU A 650 14.15 -13.77 -17.24
CA GLU A 650 13.36 -12.61 -17.72
C GLU A 650 13.96 -11.25 -17.35
N GLY A 651 15.09 -11.25 -16.62
CA GLY A 651 15.77 -10.05 -16.14
C GLY A 651 16.62 -9.31 -17.17
N TRP A 652 16.72 -9.83 -18.40
CA TRP A 652 17.34 -9.16 -19.54
C TRP A 652 16.36 -8.16 -20.18
N HIS A 653 15.88 -7.22 -19.36
CA HIS A 653 14.67 -6.49 -19.62
C HIS A 653 14.88 -5.25 -20.52
N ASN A 654 16.08 -4.67 -20.53
CA ASN A 654 16.43 -3.62 -21.49
C ASN A 654 16.47 -4.16 -22.92
N TYR A 655 17.06 -5.36 -23.10
CA TYR A 655 17.02 -6.07 -24.38
C TYR A 655 15.59 -6.38 -24.77
N HIS A 656 14.81 -6.96 -23.84
CA HIS A 656 13.42 -7.33 -24.09
C HIS A 656 12.56 -6.17 -24.57
N HIS A 657 12.62 -5.01 -23.91
CA HIS A 657 11.83 -3.85 -24.32
C HIS A 657 12.31 -3.23 -25.62
N THR A 658 13.59 -3.39 -25.95
CA THR A 658 14.15 -2.95 -27.23
C THR A 658 13.74 -3.87 -28.38
N PHE A 659 13.68 -5.18 -28.13
CA PHE A 659 13.37 -6.23 -29.10
C PHE A 659 12.30 -7.20 -28.58
N PRO A 660 11.05 -6.75 -28.43
CA PRO A 660 10.00 -7.55 -27.76
C PRO A 660 9.63 -8.82 -28.53
N TYR A 661 9.94 -8.88 -29.83
CA TYR A 661 9.64 -10.03 -30.69
C TYR A 661 10.69 -11.15 -30.63
N ASP A 662 11.83 -10.96 -29.97
CA ASP A 662 12.86 -12.00 -29.87
C ASP A 662 12.43 -13.10 -28.89
N TYR A 663 12.40 -14.37 -29.35
CA TYR A 663 11.96 -15.49 -28.53
C TYR A 663 12.92 -15.81 -27.38
N ARG A 664 14.18 -15.39 -27.49
CA ARG A 664 15.19 -15.58 -26.45
C ARG A 664 15.08 -14.52 -25.38
N GLN A 665 14.56 -13.33 -25.69
CA GLN A 665 14.53 -12.18 -24.77
C GLN A 665 15.91 -11.73 -24.28
N SER A 666 16.99 -12.26 -24.84
CA SER A 666 18.36 -11.86 -24.56
C SER A 666 19.21 -12.05 -25.80
N GLU A 667 20.27 -11.23 -25.93
CA GLU A 667 21.23 -11.34 -27.04
C GLU A 667 21.89 -12.74 -27.07
N PHE A 668 22.25 -13.26 -25.90
CA PHE A 668 23.09 -14.45 -25.74
C PHE A 668 22.30 -15.76 -25.50
N GLY A 669 20.96 -15.71 -25.52
CA GLY A 669 20.10 -16.88 -25.31
C GLY A 669 20.48 -17.65 -24.04
N ILE A 670 20.75 -18.95 -24.20
CA ILE A 670 21.05 -19.89 -23.11
C ILE A 670 22.37 -19.60 -22.37
N HIS A 671 23.30 -18.87 -22.99
CA HIS A 671 24.63 -18.60 -22.44
C HIS A 671 24.64 -17.56 -21.31
N LYS A 672 23.51 -16.87 -21.09
CA LYS A 672 23.30 -15.96 -19.95
C LYS A 672 22.07 -16.38 -19.13
N TYR A 673 22.09 -17.59 -18.57
CA TYR A 673 21.06 -18.11 -17.65
C TYR A 673 19.62 -17.82 -18.10
N ASN A 674 19.14 -18.56 -19.09
CA ASN A 674 17.84 -18.33 -19.71
C ASN A 674 17.10 -19.66 -19.94
N MET A 675 16.51 -20.16 -18.86
CA MET A 675 15.81 -21.45 -18.83
C MET A 675 14.61 -21.50 -19.80
N PRO A 676 13.80 -20.43 -19.97
CA PRO A 676 12.69 -20.43 -20.91
C PRO A 676 13.15 -20.64 -22.36
N THR A 677 14.30 -20.09 -22.75
CA THR A 677 14.88 -20.32 -24.07
C THR A 677 15.28 -21.79 -24.25
N MET A 678 15.94 -22.39 -23.25
CA MET A 678 16.27 -23.82 -23.27
C MET A 678 15.03 -24.71 -23.43
N PHE A 679 13.96 -24.38 -22.70
CA PHE A 679 12.67 -25.08 -22.79
C PHE A 679 12.07 -24.98 -24.20
N ILE A 680 12.02 -23.77 -24.78
CA ILE A 680 11.50 -23.56 -26.13
C ILE A 680 12.34 -24.30 -27.17
N ASP A 681 13.67 -24.27 -27.04
CA ASP A 681 14.59 -24.95 -27.96
C ASP A 681 14.46 -26.48 -27.89
N PHE A 682 14.23 -27.05 -26.71
CA PHE A 682 13.93 -28.47 -26.55
C PHE A 682 12.64 -28.87 -27.28
N PHE A 683 11.56 -28.09 -27.12
CA PHE A 683 10.32 -28.37 -27.85
C PHE A 683 10.42 -28.07 -29.35
N ALA A 684 11.32 -27.18 -29.77
CA ALA A 684 11.61 -26.98 -31.18
C ALA A 684 12.35 -28.18 -31.78
N TRP A 685 13.28 -28.77 -31.02
CA TRP A 685 13.95 -30.01 -31.40
C TRP A 685 12.96 -31.19 -31.53
N LEU A 686 11.94 -31.26 -30.66
CA LEU A 686 10.82 -32.21 -30.80
C LEU A 686 9.86 -31.92 -31.97
N GLY A 687 10.02 -30.78 -32.66
CA GLY A 687 9.11 -30.33 -33.71
C GLY A 687 7.79 -29.75 -33.21
N TRP A 688 7.67 -29.46 -31.91
CA TRP A 688 6.44 -28.92 -31.30
C TRP A 688 6.44 -27.38 -31.23
N ALA A 689 7.62 -26.76 -31.29
CA ALA A 689 7.79 -25.33 -31.47
C ALA A 689 8.46 -25.01 -32.82
N SER A 690 8.03 -23.95 -33.49
CA SER A 690 8.55 -23.51 -34.78
C SER A 690 8.55 -21.98 -34.88
N ASN A 691 9.04 -21.41 -35.99
CA ASN A 691 9.03 -19.96 -36.25
C ASN A 691 9.65 -19.10 -35.13
N ARG A 692 10.70 -19.61 -34.48
CA ARG A 692 11.44 -18.89 -33.41
C ARG A 692 12.10 -17.64 -34.00
N LYS A 693 11.63 -16.47 -33.62
CA LYS A 693 12.14 -15.17 -34.10
C LYS A 693 13.34 -14.74 -33.25
N ALA A 694 14.50 -14.56 -33.88
CA ALA A 694 15.71 -14.10 -33.22
C ALA A 694 16.25 -12.84 -33.92
N VAL A 695 16.64 -11.84 -33.15
CA VAL A 695 17.33 -10.65 -33.63
C VAL A 695 18.76 -11.04 -34.01
N PRO A 696 19.22 -10.69 -35.23
CA PRO A 696 20.61 -10.88 -35.62
C PRO A 696 21.55 -10.11 -34.69
N VAL A 697 22.69 -10.71 -34.34
CA VAL A 697 23.65 -10.15 -33.38
C VAL A 697 24.12 -8.76 -33.83
N GLU A 698 24.30 -8.56 -35.13
CA GLU A 698 24.75 -7.30 -35.72
C GLU A 698 23.71 -6.17 -35.50
N VAL A 699 22.42 -6.51 -35.49
CA VAL A 699 21.34 -5.56 -35.22
C VAL A 699 21.36 -5.16 -33.74
N ALA A 700 21.52 -6.13 -32.83
CA ALA A 700 21.62 -5.86 -31.40
C ALA A 700 22.87 -5.01 -31.07
N GLN A 701 24.02 -5.35 -31.66
CA GLN A 701 25.28 -4.58 -31.54
C GLN A 701 25.14 -3.15 -32.05
N ARG A 702 24.55 -2.97 -33.24
CA ARG A 702 24.32 -1.65 -33.82
C ARG A 702 23.42 -0.80 -32.94
N GLN A 703 22.36 -1.39 -32.39
CA GLN A 703 21.46 -0.70 -31.47
C GLN A 703 22.17 -0.32 -30.16
N ALA A 704 22.92 -1.23 -29.54
CA ALA A 704 23.70 -0.94 -28.34
C ALA A 704 24.74 0.16 -28.57
N LYS A 705 25.41 0.17 -29.72
CA LYS A 705 26.34 1.26 -30.09
C LYS A 705 25.63 2.60 -30.28
N LYS A 706 24.41 2.58 -30.84
CA LYS A 706 23.65 3.79 -31.15
C LYS A 706 22.96 4.40 -29.93
N ARG A 707 22.37 3.56 -29.06
CA ARG A 707 21.46 4.00 -27.99
C ARG A 707 21.78 3.43 -26.60
N GLY A 708 22.67 2.46 -26.49
CA GLY A 708 23.08 1.89 -25.21
C GLY A 708 23.90 2.86 -24.35
N ASP A 709 24.09 2.49 -23.08
CA ASP A 709 24.92 3.21 -22.10
C ASP A 709 26.40 2.81 -22.12
N GLY A 710 26.81 1.92 -23.03
CA GLY A 710 28.18 1.42 -23.17
C GLY A 710 28.48 0.13 -22.39
N THR A 711 27.62 -0.25 -21.44
CA THR A 711 27.86 -1.40 -20.54
C THR A 711 27.92 -2.75 -21.27
N ARG A 712 27.24 -2.89 -22.43
CA ARG A 712 27.34 -4.08 -23.28
C ARG A 712 28.79 -4.39 -23.65
N PHE A 713 29.53 -3.38 -24.12
CA PHE A 713 30.89 -3.53 -24.63
C PHE A 713 31.92 -3.66 -23.49
N GLU A 714 31.64 -3.06 -22.33
CA GLU A 714 32.45 -3.29 -21.12
C GLU A 714 32.37 -4.74 -20.64
N GLN A 715 31.18 -5.36 -20.74
CA GLN A 715 31.00 -6.78 -20.40
C GLN A 715 31.73 -7.70 -21.38
N GLU A 716 31.73 -7.36 -22.67
CA GLU A 716 32.45 -8.07 -23.73
C GLU A 716 33.97 -8.02 -23.51
N ASN A 717 34.50 -6.83 -23.22
CA ASN A 717 35.92 -6.62 -22.91
C ASN A 717 36.36 -7.34 -21.62
N LYS A 718 35.53 -7.35 -20.57
CA LYS A 718 35.80 -8.07 -19.31
C LYS A 718 35.74 -9.60 -19.46
N ALA A 719 34.98 -10.10 -20.43
CA ALA A 719 34.86 -11.53 -20.71
C ALA A 719 36.01 -12.06 -21.60
N GLY A 720 36.91 -11.20 -22.09
CA GLY A 720 38.00 -11.60 -22.99
C GLY A 720 37.53 -12.03 -24.38
N ILE A 721 36.32 -11.64 -24.78
CA ILE A 721 35.73 -11.95 -26.08
C ILE A 721 35.95 -10.73 -26.98
N SER A 722 37.20 -10.47 -27.37
CA SER A 722 37.48 -9.58 -28.50
C SER A 722 37.45 -10.42 -29.78
N ASN A 723 36.73 -9.95 -30.80
CA ASN A 723 36.80 -10.51 -32.16
C ASN A 723 38.24 -10.74 -32.64
#